data_AF-A0A1I8H8A3-F1
#
_entry.id   AF-A0A1I8H8A3-F1
#
_cell.length_a   1.000
_cell.length_b   1.000
_cell.length_c   1.000
_cell.angle_alpha   90.00
_cell.angle_beta   90.00
_cell.angle_gamma   90.00
#
_symmetry.space_group_name_H-M   'P 1'
#
loop_
_entity.id
_entity.type
_entity.pdbx_description
1 polymer ?
#
loop_
_entity_poly.entity_id
_entity_poly.type
_entity_poly.pdbx_seq_one_letter_code
_entity_poly.pdbx_strand_id
1 'polypeptide(L)'
;MSLQWTVISWFVYAEAALVLIMCLPGVSVQRWRRILRSRLLRKFDSSAYVYFNVFFGLLILLLIDAYRKMRQHALEELSIDERVNPHGFALSRMRKFRSQVNFTLSAGALLLWIVLKWMVSSLIGRAFLEQDLSIERAKVNDLQRKLDEAQRKLSSTLAAGVVNGSVSDDGTMAESSQLQMGYKIGGIDKLEPRYKCAHCHLLLREPMQGDCGHRYCRNCVQLKFNEAKQKGEPSLCLECDSSDSDRAEISPDRTYPDMAIKREINKSLKVQCPNSPCDKVMQVRELDDHLQECKFRPEPCELCGELVAMQSLAEHKEQKCRRRLVPCDVCKERVAFESLDEHKSSTCIGSTVECEFCLARVKDNEEAKSSHWLEECPVGWHTGQCPFGCPEMSEGWEKHRIQHQATHIDRLLALSKRQQQQQADPPEQSLVPVSGVQRRRQRRELQCRPPKLSRLKEKAAALESRMKSMALPTDLAKMLKDLQGSIVQGDKVKELLQVIKEQFDNCYDKIRQYELRMQKDLEKKLDIERKHQELVKLLAYKEMKILDLERRVEVLEHAGYDGVLVWKITDVRRRKEEAREGKLQDVWTTLPERRRRGKNTHISLFFVIMRGAFDALLPWPFAKKVSMMLLDQNFDEHVIDAFKPDTSSSSFKRPSTDMNIASGCPLFMPLADFENGSRGYVKDDAMFIKFIVDKSDLPT
;
A
#
# COMPACT_ATOMS: atom_id res chain seq x y z
N MET A 1 16.41 -22.03 -34.65
CA MET A 1 15.94 -22.95 -33.58
C MET A 1 15.20 -24.10 -34.24
N SER A 2 15.29 -25.33 -33.74
CA SER A 2 14.45 -26.43 -34.26
C SER A 2 12.98 -26.18 -33.89
N LEU A 3 12.04 -26.68 -34.70
CA LEU A 3 10.60 -26.49 -34.55
C LEU A 3 10.10 -26.68 -33.10
N GLN A 4 10.56 -27.73 -32.42
CA GLN A 4 10.24 -28.01 -31.01
C GLN A 4 10.53 -26.85 -30.05
N TRP A 5 11.66 -26.15 -30.18
CA TRP A 5 12.06 -25.07 -29.27
C TRP A 5 11.33 -23.76 -29.59
N THR A 6 10.93 -23.57 -30.84
CA THR A 6 10.05 -22.46 -31.25
C THR A 6 8.66 -22.63 -30.62
N VAL A 7 8.12 -23.85 -30.60
CA VAL A 7 6.83 -24.16 -29.95
C VAL A 7 6.92 -23.95 -28.44
N ILE A 8 7.98 -24.41 -27.79
CA ILE A 8 8.19 -24.21 -26.34
C ILE A 8 8.35 -22.72 -26.02
N SER A 9 9.08 -21.97 -26.84
CA SER A 9 9.24 -20.52 -26.69
C SER A 9 7.89 -19.80 -26.74
N TRP A 10 7.08 -20.07 -27.76
CA TRP A 10 5.73 -19.49 -27.88
C TRP A 10 4.86 -19.84 -26.66
N PHE A 11 4.97 -21.07 -26.18
CA PHE A 11 4.23 -21.53 -25.01
C PHE A 11 4.61 -20.78 -23.73
N VAL A 12 5.90 -20.56 -23.45
CA VAL A 12 6.38 -19.76 -22.31
C VAL A 12 5.82 -18.34 -22.34
N TYR A 13 5.81 -17.70 -23.51
CA TYR A 13 5.24 -16.36 -23.67
C TYR A 13 3.72 -16.35 -23.44
N ALA A 14 3.01 -17.37 -23.91
CA ALA A 14 1.58 -17.52 -23.67
C ALA A 14 1.28 -17.74 -22.17
N GLU A 15 2.07 -18.55 -21.48
CA GLU A 15 1.94 -18.76 -20.03
C GLU A 15 2.22 -17.48 -19.24
N ALA A 16 3.29 -16.75 -19.57
CA ALA A 16 3.64 -15.50 -18.91
C ALA A 16 2.53 -14.44 -19.10
N ALA A 17 1.99 -14.32 -20.31
CA ALA A 17 0.86 -13.45 -20.59
C ALA A 17 -0.38 -13.85 -19.77
N LEU A 18 -0.67 -15.14 -19.64
CA LEU A 18 -1.82 -15.62 -18.87
C LEU A 18 -1.65 -15.36 -17.35
N VAL A 19 -0.44 -15.56 -16.80
CA VAL A 19 -0.11 -15.20 -15.42
C VAL A 19 -0.30 -13.70 -15.19
N LEU A 20 0.20 -12.85 -16.10
CA LEU A 20 0.05 -11.40 -16.01
C LEU A 20 -1.42 -10.97 -16.03
N ILE A 21 -2.22 -11.53 -16.93
CA ILE A 21 -3.67 -11.26 -17.01
C ILE A 21 -4.37 -11.68 -15.71
N MET A 22 -4.00 -12.83 -15.12
CA MET A 22 -4.57 -13.30 -13.85
C MET A 22 -4.12 -12.46 -12.63
N CYS A 23 -3.01 -11.73 -12.73
CA CYS A 23 -2.51 -10.83 -11.69
C CYS A 23 -3.06 -9.39 -11.78
N LEU A 24 -3.84 -9.03 -12.81
CA LEU A 24 -4.35 -7.67 -12.97
C LEU A 24 -5.32 -7.27 -11.84
N PRO A 25 -5.08 -6.15 -11.13
CA PRO A 25 -5.91 -5.65 -10.04
C PRO A 25 -7.20 -5.03 -10.61
N GLY A 26 -8.19 -5.87 -10.95
CA GLY A 26 -9.47 -5.38 -11.46
C GLY A 26 -10.46 -6.47 -11.88
N VAL A 27 -10.01 -7.72 -12.03
CA VAL A 27 -10.90 -8.83 -12.40
C VAL A 27 -11.37 -9.56 -11.14
N SER A 28 -12.64 -9.40 -10.78
CA SER A 28 -13.22 -10.07 -9.62
C SER A 28 -13.20 -11.60 -9.78
N VAL A 29 -13.08 -12.32 -8.65
CA VAL A 29 -13.07 -13.80 -8.58
C VAL A 29 -14.30 -14.40 -9.28
N GLN A 30 -15.44 -13.70 -9.22
CA GLN A 30 -16.69 -14.11 -9.86
C GLN A 30 -16.63 -14.02 -11.41
N ARG A 31 -15.90 -13.04 -11.98
CA ARG A 31 -15.68 -12.94 -13.44
C ARG A 31 -14.80 -14.08 -13.94
N TRP A 32 -13.69 -14.35 -13.24
CA TRP A 32 -12.83 -15.51 -13.52
C TRP A 32 -13.60 -16.83 -13.43
N ARG A 33 -14.44 -17.01 -12.41
CA ARG A 33 -15.31 -18.18 -12.28
C ARG A 33 -16.25 -18.35 -13.48
N ARG A 34 -16.84 -17.27 -13.99
CA ARG A 34 -17.74 -17.32 -15.16
C ARG A 34 -16.99 -17.72 -16.43
N ILE A 35 -15.79 -17.18 -16.62
CA ILE A 35 -14.90 -17.49 -17.75
C ILE A 35 -14.47 -18.97 -17.68
N LEU A 36 -13.97 -19.41 -16.51
CA LEU A 36 -13.51 -20.78 -16.26
C LEU A 36 -14.62 -21.84 -16.35
N ARG A 37 -15.89 -21.45 -16.17
CA ARG A 37 -17.06 -22.34 -16.24
C ARG A 37 -17.78 -22.31 -17.59
N SER A 38 -17.23 -21.60 -18.57
CA SER A 38 -17.78 -21.51 -19.93
C SER A 38 -17.86 -22.89 -20.60
N ARG A 39 -18.77 -23.04 -21.57
CA ARG A 39 -19.04 -24.34 -22.26
C ARG A 39 -17.80 -24.95 -22.93
N LEU A 40 -16.82 -24.12 -23.28
CA LEU A 40 -15.55 -24.55 -23.87
C LEU A 40 -14.64 -25.23 -22.83
N LEU A 41 -14.54 -24.69 -21.61
CA LEU A 41 -13.66 -25.23 -20.56
C LEU A 41 -14.26 -26.41 -19.81
N ARG A 42 -15.59 -26.58 -19.78
CA ARG A 42 -16.23 -27.80 -19.24
C ARG A 42 -15.87 -29.08 -19.98
N LYS A 43 -15.55 -28.99 -21.28
CA LYS A 43 -15.06 -30.15 -22.06
C LYS A 43 -13.66 -30.58 -21.65
N PHE A 44 -12.86 -29.67 -21.08
CA PHE A 44 -11.53 -29.98 -20.56
C PHE A 44 -11.56 -30.53 -19.13
N ASP A 45 -12.62 -30.24 -18.36
CA ASP A 45 -12.71 -30.56 -16.93
C ASP A 45 -12.64 -32.07 -16.63
N SER A 46 -13.20 -32.95 -17.47
CA SER A 46 -13.19 -34.41 -17.20
C SER A 46 -11.81 -35.07 -17.38
N SER A 47 -10.87 -34.40 -18.07
CA SER A 47 -9.56 -34.95 -18.40
C SER A 47 -8.40 -33.99 -18.13
N ALA A 48 -8.68 -32.80 -17.58
CA ALA A 48 -7.68 -31.75 -17.32
C ALA A 48 -6.53 -32.25 -16.45
N TYR A 49 -6.83 -33.07 -15.44
CA TYR A 49 -5.80 -33.65 -14.57
C TYR A 49 -4.81 -34.53 -15.34
N VAL A 50 -5.30 -35.35 -16.27
CA VAL A 50 -4.46 -36.24 -17.08
C VAL A 50 -3.61 -35.44 -18.05
N TYR A 51 -4.21 -34.50 -18.79
CA TYR A 51 -3.47 -33.62 -19.71
C TYR A 51 -2.42 -32.79 -18.96
N PHE A 52 -2.74 -32.28 -17.78
CA PHE A 52 -1.81 -31.48 -16.98
C PHE A 52 -0.56 -32.26 -16.57
N ASN A 53 -0.74 -33.49 -16.11
CA ASN A 53 0.37 -34.33 -15.66
C ASN A 53 1.19 -34.91 -16.82
N VAL A 54 0.54 -35.27 -17.94
CA VAL A 54 1.24 -35.71 -19.16
C VAL A 54 2.10 -34.58 -19.72
N PHE A 55 1.56 -33.37 -19.80
CA PHE A 55 2.28 -32.21 -20.30
C PHE A 55 3.42 -31.78 -19.35
N PHE A 56 3.19 -31.83 -18.04
CA PHE A 56 4.26 -31.62 -17.05
C PHE A 56 5.39 -32.64 -17.20
N GLY A 57 5.06 -33.92 -17.41
CA GLY A 57 6.04 -34.96 -17.71
C GLY A 57 6.84 -34.68 -19.00
N LEU A 58 6.17 -34.21 -20.06
CA LEU A 58 6.81 -33.81 -21.31
C LEU A 58 7.81 -32.66 -21.09
N LEU A 59 7.44 -31.62 -20.33
CA LEU A 59 8.33 -30.51 -19.99
C LEU A 59 9.55 -30.96 -19.18
N ILE A 60 9.38 -31.91 -18.25
CA ILE A 60 10.50 -32.51 -17.50
C ILE A 60 11.45 -33.25 -18.45
N LEU A 61 10.93 -34.05 -19.38
CA LEU A 61 11.75 -34.77 -20.35
C LEU A 61 12.53 -33.82 -21.25
N LEU A 62 11.90 -32.73 -21.71
CA LEU A 62 12.54 -31.68 -22.51
C LEU A 62 13.62 -30.93 -21.71
N LEU A 63 13.37 -30.67 -20.43
CA LEU A 63 14.35 -30.05 -19.53
C LEU A 63 15.58 -30.96 -19.33
N ILE A 64 15.36 -32.27 -19.15
CA ILE A 64 16.44 -33.26 -19.03
C ILE A 64 17.24 -33.34 -20.34
N ASP A 65 16.59 -33.35 -21.51
CA ASP A 65 17.26 -33.35 -22.81
C ASP A 65 18.07 -32.07 -23.03
N ALA A 66 17.50 -30.89 -22.71
CA ALA A 66 18.21 -29.62 -22.78
C ALA A 66 19.45 -29.59 -21.87
N TYR A 67 19.31 -30.09 -20.64
CA TYR A 67 20.42 -30.18 -19.69
C TYR A 67 21.52 -31.13 -20.17
N ARG A 68 21.15 -32.31 -20.69
CA ARG A 68 22.10 -33.29 -21.26
C ARG A 68 22.90 -32.66 -22.41
N LYS A 69 22.23 -32.01 -23.36
CA LYS A 69 22.88 -31.33 -24.51
C LYS A 69 23.72 -30.14 -24.07
N MET A 70 23.28 -29.37 -23.07
CA MET A 70 24.06 -28.27 -22.51
C MET A 70 25.38 -28.76 -21.90
N ARG A 71 25.32 -29.84 -21.11
CA ARG A 71 26.51 -30.46 -20.50
C ARG A 71 27.44 -31.07 -21.54
N GLN A 72 26.89 -31.72 -22.56
CA GLN A 72 27.67 -32.31 -23.65
C GLN A 72 28.45 -31.24 -24.42
N HIS A 73 27.81 -30.14 -24.84
CA HIS A 73 28.51 -29.06 -25.54
C HIS A 73 29.49 -28.28 -24.66
N ALA A 74 29.25 -28.21 -23.34
CA ALA A 74 30.22 -27.63 -22.41
C ALA A 74 31.50 -28.48 -22.28
N LEU A 75 31.38 -29.82 -22.34
CA LEU A 75 32.53 -30.73 -22.37
C LEU A 75 33.26 -30.68 -23.73
N GLU A 76 32.51 -30.55 -24.83
CA GLU A 76 33.07 -30.41 -26.19
C GLU A 76 33.92 -29.13 -26.32
N GLU A 77 33.48 -28.00 -25.76
CA GLU A 77 34.25 -26.74 -25.73
C GLU A 77 35.58 -26.86 -24.97
N LEU A 78 35.63 -27.64 -23.88
CA LEU A 78 36.87 -27.89 -23.11
C LEU A 78 37.89 -28.76 -23.87
N SER A 79 37.43 -29.55 -24.84
CA SER A 79 38.30 -30.45 -25.64
C SER A 79 38.93 -29.78 -26.87
N ILE A 80 38.52 -28.57 -27.23
CA ILE A 80 38.99 -27.87 -28.43
C ILE A 80 39.92 -26.72 -28.02
N ASP A 81 41.17 -26.78 -28.43
CA ASP A 81 42.14 -25.70 -28.23
C ASP A 81 41.89 -24.56 -29.24
N GLU A 82 41.50 -23.38 -28.72
CA GLU A 82 41.19 -22.17 -29.50
C GLU A 82 42.35 -21.74 -30.41
N ARG A 83 43.60 -21.99 -30.00
CA ARG A 83 44.79 -21.62 -30.78
C ARG A 83 45.01 -22.52 -32.01
N VAL A 84 44.49 -23.74 -31.96
CA VAL A 84 44.68 -24.77 -33.00
C VAL A 84 43.50 -24.80 -33.97
N ASN A 85 42.27 -24.60 -33.49
CA ASN A 85 41.07 -24.59 -34.34
C ASN A 85 40.06 -23.50 -33.92
N PRO A 86 40.29 -22.23 -34.28
CA PRO A 86 39.44 -21.11 -33.88
C PRO A 86 38.01 -21.19 -34.46
N HIS A 87 37.84 -21.74 -35.67
CA HIS A 87 36.52 -21.92 -36.28
C HIS A 87 35.71 -23.03 -35.57
N GLY A 88 36.36 -24.13 -35.19
CA GLY A 88 35.74 -25.20 -34.40
C GLY A 88 35.33 -24.74 -33.00
N PHE A 89 36.19 -23.94 -32.36
CA PHE A 89 35.91 -23.33 -31.06
C PHE A 89 34.68 -22.40 -31.12
N ALA A 90 34.61 -21.51 -32.12
CA ALA A 90 33.46 -20.62 -32.31
C ALA A 90 32.14 -21.40 -32.56
N LEU A 91 32.19 -22.48 -33.36
CA LEU A 91 31.02 -23.32 -33.64
C LEU A 91 30.52 -24.04 -32.37
N SER A 92 31.43 -24.56 -31.54
CA SER A 92 31.11 -25.20 -30.26
C SER A 92 30.44 -24.22 -29.29
N ARG A 93 30.98 -23.00 -29.18
CA ARG A 93 30.42 -21.93 -28.36
C ARG A 93 29.01 -21.51 -28.81
N MET A 94 28.76 -21.43 -30.12
CA MET A 94 27.41 -21.18 -30.64
C MET A 94 26.41 -22.31 -30.29
N ARG A 95 26.84 -23.58 -30.34
CA ARG A 95 25.98 -24.72 -29.95
C ARG A 95 25.67 -24.70 -28.46
N LYS A 96 26.66 -24.40 -27.63
CA LYS A 96 26.48 -24.21 -26.17
C LYS A 96 25.53 -23.06 -25.85
N PHE A 97 25.66 -21.92 -26.51
CA PHE A 97 24.73 -20.81 -26.30
C PHE A 97 23.29 -21.20 -26.66
N ARG A 98 23.09 -21.91 -27.78
CA ARG A 98 21.76 -22.42 -28.18
C ARG A 98 21.18 -23.42 -27.16
N SER A 99 22.01 -24.32 -26.61
CA SER A 99 21.54 -25.29 -25.61
C SER A 99 21.25 -24.63 -24.24
N GLN A 100 21.99 -23.59 -23.86
CA GLN A 100 21.69 -22.76 -22.68
C GLN A 100 20.33 -22.08 -22.81
N VAL A 101 20.03 -21.47 -23.96
CA VAL A 101 18.72 -20.84 -24.23
C VAL A 101 17.57 -21.87 -24.19
N ASN A 102 17.78 -23.08 -24.70
CA ASN A 102 16.76 -24.14 -24.63
C ASN A 102 16.51 -24.64 -23.20
N PHE A 103 17.57 -24.71 -22.37
CA PHE A 103 17.46 -25.05 -20.96
C PHE A 103 16.69 -23.99 -20.18
N THR A 104 16.98 -22.71 -20.38
CA THR A 104 16.26 -21.62 -19.70
C THR A 104 14.80 -21.55 -20.12
N LEU A 105 14.48 -21.77 -21.40
CA LEU A 105 13.10 -21.83 -21.90
C LEU A 105 12.30 -22.99 -21.29
N SER A 106 12.86 -24.20 -21.25
CA SER A 106 12.18 -25.36 -20.66
C SER A 106 12.03 -25.25 -19.14
N ALA A 107 13.02 -24.70 -18.43
CA ALA A 107 12.92 -24.43 -17.00
C ALA A 107 11.88 -23.33 -16.70
N GLY A 108 11.84 -22.28 -17.52
CA GLY A 108 10.86 -21.21 -17.42
C GLY A 108 9.42 -21.71 -17.64
N ALA A 109 9.20 -22.53 -18.67
CA ALA A 109 7.89 -23.16 -18.93
C ALA A 109 7.41 -23.98 -17.73
N LEU A 110 8.30 -24.82 -17.19
CA LEU A 110 7.96 -25.70 -16.07
C LEU A 110 7.61 -24.91 -14.79
N LEU A 111 8.33 -23.81 -14.53
CA LEU A 111 8.05 -22.92 -13.41
C LEU A 111 6.70 -22.22 -13.57
N LEU A 112 6.46 -21.61 -14.74
CA LEU A 112 5.20 -20.91 -15.01
C LEU A 112 3.99 -21.85 -14.98
N TRP A 113 4.13 -23.08 -15.46
CA TRP A 113 3.09 -24.10 -15.39
C TRP A 113 2.69 -24.45 -13.94
N ILE A 114 3.66 -24.55 -13.03
CA ILE A 114 3.40 -24.78 -11.59
C ILE A 114 2.65 -23.59 -10.99
N VAL A 115 3.10 -22.37 -11.29
CA VAL A 115 2.47 -21.13 -10.82
C VAL A 115 1.02 -21.03 -11.32
N LEU A 116 0.79 -21.33 -12.59
CA LEU A 116 -0.55 -21.33 -13.19
C LEU A 116 -1.50 -22.32 -12.50
N LYS A 117 -1.06 -23.56 -12.25
CA LYS A 117 -1.87 -24.53 -11.50
C LYS A 117 -2.22 -24.06 -10.10
N TRP A 118 -1.24 -23.48 -9.41
CA TRP A 118 -1.46 -22.94 -8.07
C TRP A 118 -2.47 -21.78 -8.08
N MET A 119 -2.34 -20.86 -9.03
CA MET A 119 -3.26 -19.73 -9.19
C MET A 119 -4.68 -20.18 -9.51
N VAL A 120 -4.86 -21.10 -10.46
CA VAL A 120 -6.19 -21.63 -10.83
C VAL A 120 -6.84 -22.36 -9.65
N SER A 121 -6.09 -23.21 -8.94
CA SER A 121 -6.60 -23.94 -7.77
C SER A 121 -7.00 -22.99 -6.64
N SER A 122 -6.19 -21.96 -6.37
CA SER A 122 -6.46 -20.95 -5.35
C SER A 122 -7.69 -20.10 -5.67
N LEU A 123 -7.85 -19.67 -6.93
CA LEU A 123 -9.04 -18.91 -7.37
C LEU A 123 -10.33 -19.72 -7.26
N ILE A 124 -10.29 -21.00 -7.67
CA ILE A 124 -11.43 -21.90 -7.53
C ILE A 124 -11.77 -22.11 -6.05
N GLY A 125 -10.77 -22.33 -5.19
CA GLY A 125 -10.96 -22.49 -3.75
C GLY A 125 -11.60 -21.25 -3.09
N ARG A 126 -11.16 -20.04 -3.46
CA ARG A 126 -11.77 -18.79 -2.98
C ARG A 126 -13.23 -18.65 -3.42
N ALA A 127 -13.53 -19.01 -4.67
CA ALA A 127 -14.88 -18.94 -5.23
C ALA A 127 -15.87 -19.91 -4.54
N PHE A 128 -15.40 -21.10 -4.13
CA PHE A 128 -16.21 -22.04 -3.36
C PHE A 128 -16.48 -21.51 -1.96
N LEU A 129 -15.45 -21.01 -1.27
CA LEU A 129 -15.59 -20.46 0.08
C LEU A 129 -16.58 -19.28 0.13
N GLU A 130 -16.54 -18.39 -0.88
CA GLU A 130 -17.43 -17.23 -0.97
C GLU A 130 -18.90 -17.66 -1.23
N GLN A 131 -19.11 -18.71 -2.03
CA GLN A 131 -20.45 -19.26 -2.26
C GLN A 131 -20.99 -19.93 -1.00
N ASP A 132 -20.19 -20.76 -0.32
CA ASP A 132 -20.62 -21.44 0.89
C ASP A 132 -20.98 -20.42 1.98
N LEU A 133 -20.19 -19.35 2.11
CA LEU A 133 -20.46 -18.25 3.04
C LEU A 133 -21.73 -17.47 2.66
N SER A 134 -22.04 -17.33 1.37
CA SER A 134 -23.28 -16.70 0.90
C SER A 134 -24.52 -17.56 1.18
N ILE A 135 -24.41 -18.88 1.03
CA ILE A 135 -25.49 -19.84 1.30
C ILE A 135 -25.77 -19.90 2.79
N GLU A 136 -24.73 -19.99 3.62
CA GLU A 136 -24.89 -19.99 5.08
C GLU A 136 -25.46 -18.65 5.58
N ARG A 137 -25.03 -17.51 5.03
CA ARG A 137 -25.63 -16.20 5.35
C ARG A 137 -27.12 -16.13 5.00
N ALA A 138 -27.52 -16.70 3.85
CA ALA A 138 -28.93 -16.76 3.47
C ALA A 138 -29.77 -17.63 4.42
N LYS A 139 -29.23 -18.76 4.89
CA LYS A 139 -29.89 -19.61 5.89
C LYS A 139 -30.03 -18.90 7.24
N VAL A 140 -28.99 -18.21 7.70
CA VAL A 140 -29.04 -17.43 8.95
C VAL A 140 -30.11 -16.34 8.86
N ASN A 141 -30.19 -15.62 7.73
CA ASN A 141 -31.21 -14.59 7.53
C ASN A 141 -32.63 -15.17 7.48
N ASP A 142 -32.83 -16.35 6.89
CA ASP A 142 -34.13 -17.04 6.88
C ASP A 142 -34.55 -17.53 8.29
N LEU A 143 -33.58 -18.04 9.06
CA LEU A 143 -33.81 -18.42 10.47
C LEU A 143 -34.13 -17.21 11.34
N GLN A 144 -33.42 -16.08 11.14
CA GLN A 144 -33.70 -14.82 11.84
C GLN A 144 -35.13 -14.36 11.56
N ARG A 145 -35.56 -14.40 10.30
CA ARG A 145 -36.93 -14.04 9.90
C ARG A 145 -37.98 -14.96 10.54
N LYS A 146 -37.73 -16.27 10.56
CA LYS A 146 -38.63 -17.24 11.22
C LYS A 146 -38.69 -17.04 12.73
N LEU A 147 -37.58 -16.66 13.36
CA LEU A 147 -37.51 -16.32 14.78
C LEU A 147 -38.31 -15.04 15.07
N ASP A 148 -38.18 -14.00 14.23
CA ASP A 148 -38.95 -12.76 14.35
C ASP A 148 -40.45 -13.01 14.13
N GLU A 149 -40.82 -13.84 13.15
CA GLU A 149 -42.22 -14.24 12.91
C GLU A 149 -42.79 -15.05 14.07
N ALA A 150 -42.00 -15.95 14.67
CA ALA A 150 -42.38 -16.72 15.85
C ALA A 150 -42.51 -15.82 17.09
N GLN A 151 -41.60 -14.87 17.29
CA GLN A 151 -41.68 -13.87 18.36
C GLN A 151 -42.89 -12.96 18.19
N ARG A 152 -43.25 -12.55 16.96
CA ARG A 152 -44.47 -11.79 16.68
C ARG A 152 -45.74 -12.60 16.96
N LYS A 153 -45.77 -13.88 16.58
CA LYS A 153 -46.90 -14.77 16.90
C LYS A 153 -47.02 -15.02 18.40
N LEU A 154 -45.90 -15.22 19.09
CA LEU A 154 -45.85 -15.39 20.54
C LEU A 154 -46.27 -14.12 21.29
N SER A 155 -45.83 -12.94 20.85
CA SER A 155 -46.27 -11.67 21.43
C SER A 155 -47.73 -11.35 21.11
N SER A 156 -48.25 -11.74 19.95
CA SER A 156 -49.69 -11.61 19.64
C SER A 156 -50.58 -12.54 20.49
N THR A 157 -50.09 -13.73 20.84
CA THR A 157 -50.80 -14.69 21.71
C THR A 157 -50.66 -14.33 23.19
N LEU A 158 -49.52 -13.78 23.62
CA LEU A 158 -49.32 -13.20 24.96
C LEU A 158 -50.12 -11.90 25.15
N ALA A 159 -50.24 -11.05 24.13
CA ALA A 159 -51.06 -9.83 24.17
C ALA A 159 -52.57 -10.13 24.25
N ALA A 160 -53.02 -11.27 23.74
CA ALA A 160 -54.40 -11.74 23.93
C ALA A 160 -54.64 -12.34 25.34
N GLY A 161 -53.59 -12.68 26.08
CA GLY A 161 -53.68 -13.42 27.34
C GLY A 161 -53.29 -12.66 28.61
N VAL A 162 -52.66 -11.48 28.55
CA VAL A 162 -52.17 -10.80 29.77
C VAL A 162 -52.46 -9.30 29.73
N VAL A 163 -53.55 -8.93 30.39
CA VAL A 163 -53.69 -7.65 31.10
C VAL A 163 -52.79 -7.71 32.34
N ASN A 164 -52.02 -6.64 32.56
CA ASN A 164 -51.17 -6.30 33.72
C ASN A 164 -49.70 -6.77 33.69
N GLY A 165 -48.80 -5.80 33.81
CA GLY A 165 -47.49 -5.98 34.45
C GLY A 165 -46.27 -5.55 33.62
N SER A 166 -45.80 -4.33 33.90
CA SER A 166 -44.63 -3.61 33.35
C SER A 166 -43.25 -4.29 33.54
N VAL A 167 -42.40 -4.33 32.48
CA VAL A 167 -41.12 -3.59 32.22
C VAL A 167 -40.00 -3.83 33.28
N SER A 168 -38.78 -4.30 32.96
CA SER A 168 -37.79 -3.70 32.03
C SER A 168 -36.71 -4.70 31.58
N ASP A 169 -36.23 -4.50 30.36
CA ASP A 169 -35.10 -5.18 29.70
C ASP A 169 -33.91 -4.19 29.65
N ASP A 170 -32.67 -4.72 29.69
CA ASP A 170 -31.44 -3.94 29.58
C ASP A 170 -30.55 -4.56 28.49
N GLY A 171 -30.17 -3.75 27.50
CA GLY A 171 -29.44 -4.22 26.32
C GLY A 171 -29.04 -3.11 25.37
N THR A 172 -27.87 -2.53 25.60
CA THR A 172 -27.12 -1.70 24.63
C THR A 172 -26.55 -2.52 23.47
N MET A 173 -26.60 -1.97 22.23
CA MET A 173 -25.47 -1.89 21.27
C MET A 173 -25.79 -0.86 20.17
N ALA A 174 -24.73 -0.34 19.56
CA ALA A 174 -24.59 0.92 18.81
C ALA A 174 -25.04 0.91 17.34
N GLU A 175 -25.31 2.09 16.75
CA GLU A 175 -24.85 2.47 15.40
C GLU A 175 -25.10 3.95 15.04
N SER A 176 -24.13 4.54 14.34
CA SER A 176 -24.18 5.88 13.76
C SER A 176 -25.37 6.04 12.80
N SER A 177 -26.42 6.69 13.28
CA SER A 177 -27.49 7.24 12.46
C SER A 177 -27.80 8.63 13.02
N GLN A 178 -28.05 9.59 12.13
CA GLN A 178 -28.28 11.00 12.44
C GLN A 178 -29.12 11.15 13.72
N LEU A 179 -28.57 11.78 14.76
CA LEU A 179 -29.26 12.01 16.03
C LEU A 179 -30.54 12.82 15.77
N GLN A 180 -31.68 12.13 15.66
CA GLN A 180 -32.97 12.77 15.39
C GLN A 180 -33.37 13.58 16.63
N MET A 181 -33.52 14.90 16.45
CA MET A 181 -34.01 15.82 17.48
C MET A 181 -35.55 15.71 17.61
N GLY A 182 -36.19 16.64 18.33
CA GLY A 182 -37.65 16.69 18.44
C GLY A 182 -38.36 16.74 17.07
N TYR A 183 -39.67 16.45 17.04
CA TYR A 183 -40.40 16.41 15.77
C TYR A 183 -40.57 17.82 15.20
N LYS A 184 -40.03 18.07 14.00
CA LYS A 184 -40.47 19.20 13.17
C LYS A 184 -41.88 18.85 12.69
N ILE A 185 -42.88 19.64 13.02
CA ILE A 185 -44.26 19.38 12.59
C ILE A 185 -44.69 20.54 11.71
N GLY A 186 -45.10 20.23 10.47
CA GLY A 186 -45.78 21.21 9.62
C GLY A 186 -47.22 21.40 10.09
N GLY A 187 -47.68 22.65 10.18
CA GLY A 187 -49.11 22.95 10.33
C GLY A 187 -49.69 22.89 11.74
N ILE A 188 -48.90 23.11 12.81
CA ILE A 188 -49.46 23.35 14.15
C ILE A 188 -48.92 24.69 14.67
N ASP A 189 -49.60 25.77 14.31
CA ASP A 189 -49.22 27.14 14.71
C ASP A 189 -49.37 27.41 16.23
N LYS A 190 -49.88 26.44 17.00
CA LYS A 190 -50.04 26.56 18.47
C LYS A 190 -49.76 25.25 19.19
N LEU A 191 -48.51 24.78 19.15
CA LEU A 191 -48.08 23.76 20.12
C LEU A 191 -47.93 24.41 21.51
N GLU A 192 -48.67 23.91 22.50
CA GLU A 192 -48.58 24.41 23.87
C GLU A 192 -47.14 24.30 24.40
N PRO A 193 -46.63 25.30 25.16
CA PRO A 193 -45.25 25.32 25.63
C PRO A 193 -44.82 24.05 26.37
N ARG A 194 -45.75 23.41 27.10
CA ARG A 194 -45.50 22.19 27.87
C ARG A 194 -45.06 20.97 27.06
N TYR A 195 -45.29 20.97 25.74
CA TYR A 195 -44.89 19.91 24.82
C TYR A 195 -43.60 20.21 24.04
N LYS A 196 -43.00 21.38 24.27
CA LYS A 196 -41.77 21.80 23.60
C LYS A 196 -40.55 21.36 24.39
N CYS A 197 -39.51 21.00 23.65
CA CYS A 197 -38.19 20.73 24.21
C CYS A 197 -37.47 22.04 24.54
N ALA A 198 -36.95 22.18 25.76
CA ALA A 198 -36.18 23.35 26.20
C ALA A 198 -34.83 23.53 25.46
N HIS A 199 -34.38 22.52 24.71
CA HIS A 199 -33.15 22.61 23.89
C HIS A 199 -33.42 22.90 22.41
N CYS A 200 -34.29 22.11 21.76
CA CYS A 200 -34.52 22.23 20.32
C CYS A 200 -35.81 22.97 19.95
N HIS A 201 -36.65 23.32 20.94
CA HIS A 201 -37.94 24.03 20.79
C HIS A 201 -38.97 23.33 19.88
N LEU A 202 -38.73 22.07 19.54
CA LEU A 202 -39.63 21.19 18.78
C LEU A 202 -40.46 20.30 19.72
N LEU A 203 -41.46 19.60 19.19
CA LEU A 203 -42.24 18.62 19.96
C LEU A 203 -41.30 17.57 20.57
N LEU A 204 -41.47 17.32 21.87
CA LEU A 204 -40.66 16.37 22.64
C LEU A 204 -40.70 14.96 22.01
N ARG A 205 -39.52 14.46 21.62
CA ARG A 205 -39.29 13.06 21.21
C ARG A 205 -38.64 12.34 22.38
N GLU A 206 -39.29 11.27 22.85
CA GLU A 206 -38.90 10.57 24.09
C GLU A 206 -38.65 11.56 25.25
N PRO A 207 -39.74 12.16 25.79
CA PRO A 207 -39.64 13.23 26.79
C PRO A 207 -38.84 12.78 28.02
N MET A 208 -37.85 13.57 28.39
CA MET A 208 -37.05 13.46 29.61
C MET A 208 -37.32 14.70 30.45
N GLN A 209 -37.46 14.54 31.76
CA GLN A 209 -37.62 15.63 32.72
C GLN A 209 -36.41 15.66 33.64
N GLY A 210 -35.82 16.85 33.83
CA GLY A 210 -34.74 17.05 34.79
C GLY A 210 -35.26 17.28 36.20
N ASP A 211 -34.36 17.24 37.18
CA ASP A 211 -34.68 17.50 38.59
C ASP A 211 -35.28 18.90 38.82
N CYS A 212 -34.94 19.88 37.97
CA CYS A 212 -35.55 21.22 37.95
C CYS A 212 -36.96 21.28 37.33
N GLY A 213 -37.48 20.18 36.81
CA GLY A 213 -38.81 20.10 36.21
C GLY A 213 -38.88 20.46 34.71
N HIS A 214 -37.82 20.98 34.11
CA HIS A 214 -37.77 21.29 32.67
C HIS A 214 -37.64 20.05 31.79
N ARG A 215 -38.22 20.11 30.59
CA ARG A 215 -38.38 18.95 29.68
C ARG A 215 -37.49 19.02 28.45
N TYR A 216 -36.91 17.88 28.09
CA TYR A 216 -35.98 17.71 26.98
C TYR A 216 -36.31 16.45 26.17
N CYS A 217 -35.86 16.39 24.92
CA CYS A 217 -35.82 15.11 24.20
C CYS A 217 -34.66 14.26 24.73
N ARG A 218 -34.80 12.93 24.76
CA ARG A 218 -33.71 12.01 25.14
C ARG A 218 -32.39 12.31 24.42
N ASN A 219 -32.45 12.49 23.10
CA ASN A 219 -31.27 12.81 22.29
C ASN A 219 -30.72 14.23 22.57
N CYS A 220 -31.57 15.19 22.95
CA CYS A 220 -31.12 16.54 23.32
C CYS A 220 -30.33 16.54 24.63
N VAL A 221 -30.75 15.73 25.62
CA VAL A 221 -29.99 15.53 26.87
C VAL A 221 -28.62 14.94 26.55
N GLN A 222 -28.56 13.90 25.73
CA GLN A 222 -27.30 13.24 25.35
C GLN A 222 -26.35 14.18 24.61
N LEU A 223 -26.86 14.97 23.65
CA LEU A 223 -26.08 15.96 22.91
C LEU A 223 -25.48 17.01 23.86
N LYS A 224 -26.30 17.59 24.73
CA LYS A 224 -25.83 18.61 25.69
C LYS A 224 -24.79 18.07 26.65
N PHE A 225 -24.99 16.86 27.16
CA PHE A 225 -24.03 16.20 28.03
C PHE A 225 -22.69 15.94 27.31
N ASN A 226 -22.74 15.48 26.06
CA ASN A 226 -21.53 15.22 25.26
C ASN A 226 -20.78 16.51 24.91
N GLU A 227 -21.48 17.58 24.54
CA GLU A 227 -20.90 18.89 24.26
C GLU A 227 -20.20 19.48 25.49
N ALA A 228 -20.85 19.43 26.64
CA ALA A 228 -20.31 19.93 27.91
C ALA A 228 -19.06 19.14 28.34
N LYS A 229 -19.10 17.81 28.20
CA LYS A 229 -17.96 16.92 28.48
C LYS A 229 -16.75 17.18 27.59
N GLN A 230 -16.94 17.54 26.32
CA GLN A 230 -15.84 17.91 25.43
C GLN A 230 -15.18 19.24 25.82
N LYS A 231 -15.96 20.18 26.36
CA LYS A 231 -15.48 21.50 26.81
C LYS A 231 -14.97 21.53 28.25
N GLY A 232 -15.22 20.47 29.02
CA GLY A 232 -14.85 20.39 30.44
C GLY A 232 -15.76 21.24 31.35
N GLU A 233 -16.97 21.54 30.89
CA GLU A 233 -17.96 22.35 31.61
C GLU A 233 -19.13 21.48 32.09
N PRO A 234 -19.85 21.87 33.16
CA PRO A 234 -21.08 21.19 33.55
C PRO A 234 -22.20 21.45 32.54
N SER A 235 -22.99 20.43 32.20
CA SER A 235 -24.16 20.58 31.34
C SER A 235 -25.31 21.16 32.14
N LEU A 236 -25.57 22.47 32.00
CA LEU A 236 -26.58 23.18 32.79
C LEU A 236 -27.93 23.31 32.08
N CYS A 237 -29.00 23.41 32.86
CA CYS A 237 -30.34 23.73 32.36
C CYS A 237 -30.42 25.13 31.74
N LEU A 238 -31.10 25.21 30.58
CA LEU A 238 -31.27 26.43 29.79
C LEU A 238 -32.45 27.31 30.23
N GLU A 239 -33.44 26.73 30.92
CA GLU A 239 -34.67 27.45 31.34
C GLU A 239 -34.66 27.83 32.83
N CYS A 240 -33.69 27.36 33.62
CA CYS A 240 -33.51 27.86 34.98
C CYS A 240 -33.02 29.31 34.96
N ASP A 241 -33.75 30.21 35.64
CA ASP A 241 -33.42 31.62 35.73
C ASP A 241 -31.99 31.85 36.25
N SER A 242 -31.28 32.78 35.62
CA SER A 242 -29.88 33.11 35.92
C SER A 242 -29.67 33.80 37.27
N SER A 243 -30.73 34.00 38.05
CA SER A 243 -30.69 34.68 39.36
C SER A 243 -30.35 33.76 40.52
N ASP A 244 -30.51 32.44 40.36
CA ASP A 244 -30.10 31.46 41.37
C ASP A 244 -28.72 30.89 41.00
N SER A 245 -27.83 30.86 41.99
CA SER A 245 -26.46 30.37 41.89
C SER A 245 -26.33 28.88 41.52
N ASP A 246 -27.44 28.16 41.35
CA ASP A 246 -27.47 26.72 41.12
C ASP A 246 -28.37 26.35 39.92
N ARG A 247 -27.92 26.64 38.69
CA ARG A 247 -28.55 26.03 37.52
C ARG A 247 -28.43 24.51 37.63
N ALA A 248 -29.57 23.81 37.57
CA ALA A 248 -29.59 22.37 37.68
C ALA A 248 -28.76 21.70 36.57
N GLU A 249 -27.94 20.74 36.95
CA GLU A 249 -27.14 19.95 36.02
C GLU A 249 -28.02 18.91 35.29
N ILE A 250 -27.91 18.89 33.97
CA ILE A 250 -28.61 17.98 33.07
C ILE A 250 -27.64 16.89 32.64
N SER A 251 -27.86 15.66 33.09
CA SER A 251 -27.14 14.49 32.63
C SER A 251 -28.11 13.32 32.37
N PRO A 252 -27.70 12.28 31.62
CA PRO A 252 -28.50 11.07 31.49
C PRO A 252 -28.87 10.43 32.83
N ASP A 253 -28.07 10.65 33.88
CA ASP A 253 -28.27 10.11 35.23
C ASP A 253 -29.20 10.98 36.10
N ARG A 254 -29.31 12.28 35.80
CA ARG A 254 -30.16 13.27 36.50
C ARG A 254 -31.42 13.67 35.72
N THR A 255 -31.77 12.87 34.72
CA THR A 255 -32.99 13.05 33.95
C THR A 255 -33.75 11.74 33.91
N TYR A 256 -35.07 11.82 34.05
CA TYR A 256 -35.95 10.67 34.07
C TYR A 256 -36.96 10.72 32.92
N PRO A 257 -37.34 9.57 32.33
CA PRO A 257 -38.35 9.55 31.29
C PRO A 257 -39.72 10.03 31.80
N ASP A 258 -40.27 11.09 31.18
CA ASP A 258 -41.59 11.64 31.52
C ASP A 258 -42.69 10.84 30.80
N MET A 259 -43.08 9.73 31.43
CA MET A 259 -44.10 8.81 30.91
C MET A 259 -45.51 9.41 30.93
N ALA A 260 -45.76 10.46 31.71
CA ALA A 260 -47.05 11.15 31.74
C ALA A 260 -47.23 11.99 30.48
N ILE A 261 -46.25 12.86 30.18
CA ILE A 261 -46.26 13.67 28.96
C ILE A 261 -46.10 12.82 27.71
N LYS A 262 -45.28 11.75 27.74
CA LYS A 262 -45.20 10.80 26.62
C LYS A 262 -46.57 10.20 26.29
N ARG A 263 -47.36 9.83 27.30
CA ARG A 263 -48.73 9.31 27.11
C ARG A 263 -49.69 10.38 26.63
N GLU A 264 -49.58 11.60 27.13
CA GLU A 264 -50.40 12.73 26.69
C GLU A 264 -50.13 13.06 25.22
N ILE A 265 -48.87 13.33 24.84
CA ILE A 265 -48.44 13.59 23.46
C ILE A 265 -48.93 12.49 22.51
N ASN A 266 -48.77 11.22 22.88
CA ASN A 266 -49.17 10.09 22.04
C ASN A 266 -50.67 9.93 21.86
N LYS A 267 -51.50 10.42 22.80
CA LYS A 267 -52.95 10.25 22.79
C LYS A 267 -53.71 11.50 22.33
N SER A 268 -53.25 12.69 22.71
CA SER A 268 -53.98 13.95 22.52
C SER A 268 -53.52 14.72 21.28
N LEU A 269 -52.25 14.57 20.86
CA LEU A 269 -51.72 15.32 19.72
C LEU A 269 -51.84 14.53 18.42
N LYS A 270 -52.46 15.17 17.43
CA LYS A 270 -52.43 14.74 16.04
C LYS A 270 -51.46 15.65 15.29
N VAL A 271 -50.62 15.06 14.46
CA VAL A 271 -49.53 15.71 13.74
C VAL A 271 -49.59 15.34 12.27
N GLN A 272 -49.32 16.30 11.40
CA GLN A 272 -49.12 16.05 9.97
C GLN A 272 -47.70 15.53 9.74
N CYS A 273 -47.56 14.63 8.77
CA CYS A 273 -46.26 14.14 8.33
C CYS A 273 -45.33 15.32 7.94
N PRO A 274 -44.08 15.35 8.42
CA PRO A 274 -43.13 16.41 8.08
C PRO A 274 -42.59 16.33 6.65
N ASN A 275 -42.74 15.19 5.98
CA ASN A 275 -42.21 14.99 4.63
C ASN A 275 -43.19 15.57 3.60
N SER A 276 -42.94 16.77 3.08
CA SER A 276 -43.77 17.36 2.02
C SER A 276 -43.61 16.59 0.69
N PRO A 277 -44.68 16.34 -0.10
CA PRO A 277 -46.09 16.72 0.06
C PRO A 277 -46.99 15.66 0.74
N CYS A 278 -46.54 15.03 1.83
CA CYS A 278 -47.38 14.07 2.56
C CYS A 278 -48.42 14.80 3.45
N ASP A 279 -49.70 14.69 3.08
CA ASP A 279 -50.81 15.29 3.83
C ASP A 279 -51.39 14.39 4.92
N LYS A 280 -50.72 13.29 5.26
CA LYS A 280 -51.24 12.32 6.23
C LYS A 280 -51.16 12.91 7.65
N VAL A 281 -52.32 13.06 8.29
CA VAL A 281 -52.46 13.43 9.70
C VAL A 281 -52.67 12.17 10.53
N MET A 282 -51.91 12.00 11.60
CA MET A 282 -51.99 10.83 12.48
C MET A 282 -51.70 11.19 13.93
N GLN A 283 -51.93 10.26 14.85
CA GLN A 283 -51.47 10.42 16.24
C GLN A 283 -49.95 10.32 16.30
N VAL A 284 -49.31 11.02 17.24
CA VAL A 284 -47.84 10.98 17.38
C VAL A 284 -47.31 9.56 17.58
N ARG A 285 -48.08 8.67 18.22
CA ARG A 285 -47.71 7.25 18.41
C ARG A 285 -47.53 6.47 17.10
N GLU A 286 -48.21 6.89 16.02
CA GLU A 286 -48.18 6.26 14.69
C GLU A 286 -47.19 6.96 13.75
N LEU A 287 -46.60 8.08 14.19
CA LEU A 287 -45.75 8.92 13.33
C LEU A 287 -44.45 8.22 12.97
N ASP A 288 -43.78 7.55 13.91
CA ASP A 288 -42.50 6.88 13.62
C ASP A 288 -42.68 5.69 12.65
N ASP A 289 -43.75 4.91 12.82
CA ASP A 289 -44.11 3.83 11.89
C ASP A 289 -44.42 4.40 10.49
N HIS A 290 -45.19 5.49 10.43
CA HIS A 290 -45.46 6.17 9.16
C HIS A 290 -44.19 6.74 8.51
N LEU A 291 -43.29 7.36 9.27
CA LEU A 291 -42.04 7.92 8.74
C LEU A 291 -41.15 6.85 8.13
N GLN A 292 -41.20 5.61 8.66
CA GLN A 292 -40.49 4.48 8.06
C GLN A 292 -41.10 4.04 6.72
N GLU A 293 -42.42 4.09 6.58
CA GLU A 293 -43.15 3.67 5.38
C GLU A 293 -43.50 4.82 4.42
N CYS A 294 -43.16 6.07 4.77
CA CYS A 294 -43.59 7.26 4.04
C CYS A 294 -42.96 7.30 2.64
N LYS A 295 -43.82 7.31 1.61
CA LYS A 295 -43.40 7.42 0.20
C LYS A 295 -42.58 8.69 -0.10
N PHE A 296 -42.76 9.72 0.72
CA PHE A 296 -42.09 11.01 0.60
C PHE A 296 -40.87 11.16 1.51
N ARG A 297 -40.49 10.09 2.23
CA ARG A 297 -39.29 10.09 3.07
C ARG A 297 -38.05 10.45 2.23
N PRO A 298 -37.21 11.40 2.69
CA PRO A 298 -35.98 11.74 2.00
C PRO A 298 -34.97 10.59 2.11
N GLU A 299 -34.52 10.09 0.97
CA GLU A 299 -33.47 9.08 0.83
C GLU A 299 -32.25 9.68 0.12
N PRO A 300 -31.03 9.48 0.63
CA PRO A 300 -29.83 9.93 -0.06
C PRO A 300 -29.60 9.08 -1.32
N CYS A 301 -29.41 9.74 -2.46
CA CYS A 301 -29.03 9.08 -3.69
C CYS A 301 -27.61 8.50 -3.57
N GLU A 302 -27.44 7.21 -3.83
CA GLU A 302 -26.14 6.52 -3.79
C GLU A 302 -25.09 7.08 -4.78
N LEU A 303 -25.54 7.80 -5.80
CA LEU A 303 -24.67 8.33 -6.86
C LEU A 303 -24.23 9.78 -6.60
N CYS A 304 -25.16 10.67 -6.21
CA CYS A 304 -24.88 12.09 -6.01
C CYS A 304 -24.98 12.57 -4.55
N GLY A 305 -25.56 11.78 -3.65
CA GLY A 305 -25.78 12.14 -2.25
C GLY A 305 -26.95 13.11 -2.00
N GLU A 306 -27.65 13.57 -3.04
CA GLU A 306 -28.83 14.44 -2.88
C GLU A 306 -29.97 13.68 -2.19
N LEU A 307 -30.66 14.36 -1.27
CA LEU A 307 -31.84 13.82 -0.60
C LEU A 307 -33.05 13.93 -1.52
N VAL A 308 -33.60 12.79 -1.93
CA VAL A 308 -34.74 12.68 -2.84
C VAL A 308 -35.84 11.87 -2.18
N ALA A 309 -37.11 12.22 -2.38
CA ALA A 309 -38.23 11.43 -1.90
C ALA A 309 -38.14 9.97 -2.39
N MET A 310 -38.38 9.00 -1.51
CA MET A 310 -38.25 7.55 -1.79
C MET A 310 -38.97 7.14 -3.08
N GLN A 311 -40.18 7.64 -3.32
CA GLN A 311 -40.94 7.36 -4.54
C GLN A 311 -40.31 7.92 -5.83
N SER A 312 -39.57 9.02 -5.73
CA SER A 312 -38.92 9.70 -6.86
C SER A 312 -37.45 9.30 -7.01
N LEU A 313 -36.93 8.46 -6.11
CA LEU A 313 -35.52 8.04 -6.12
C LEU A 313 -35.18 7.24 -7.38
N ALA A 314 -36.08 6.35 -7.83
CA ALA A 314 -35.90 5.58 -9.06
C ALA A 314 -35.85 6.49 -10.29
N GLU A 315 -36.85 7.38 -10.43
CA GLU A 315 -36.89 8.37 -11.52
C GLU A 315 -35.67 9.31 -11.48
N HIS A 316 -35.23 9.73 -10.28
CA HIS A 316 -34.02 10.52 -10.12
C HIS A 316 -32.79 9.76 -10.62
N LYS A 317 -32.57 8.51 -10.17
CA LYS A 317 -31.41 7.69 -10.58
C LYS A 317 -31.33 7.52 -12.10
N GLU A 318 -32.47 7.38 -12.76
CA GLU A 318 -32.53 7.12 -14.21
C GLU A 318 -32.51 8.41 -15.06
N GLN A 319 -33.21 9.47 -14.64
CA GLN A 319 -33.53 10.61 -15.51
C GLN A 319 -32.97 11.97 -15.04
N LYS A 320 -32.79 12.18 -13.74
CA LYS A 320 -32.44 13.51 -13.19
C LYS A 320 -31.06 13.58 -12.53
N CYS A 321 -30.52 12.47 -12.07
CA CYS A 321 -29.23 12.40 -11.39
C CYS A 321 -28.10 12.79 -12.37
N ARG A 322 -27.27 13.76 -11.99
CA ARG A 322 -26.11 14.20 -12.76
C ARG A 322 -25.00 13.14 -12.83
N ARG A 323 -24.94 12.27 -11.82
CA ARG A 323 -24.02 11.13 -11.74
C ARG A 323 -24.61 9.81 -12.22
N ARG A 324 -25.76 9.84 -12.92
CA ARG A 324 -26.29 8.64 -13.57
C ARG A 324 -25.29 8.11 -14.59
N LEU A 325 -25.16 6.79 -14.68
CA LEU A 325 -24.24 6.15 -15.62
C LEU A 325 -24.92 5.96 -16.98
N VAL A 326 -24.47 6.71 -17.98
CA VAL A 326 -24.95 6.64 -19.35
C VAL A 326 -23.88 6.00 -20.25
N PRO A 327 -24.27 5.15 -21.22
CA PRO A 327 -23.33 4.62 -22.19
C PRO A 327 -22.89 5.72 -23.15
N CYS A 328 -21.58 5.86 -23.35
CA CYS A 328 -21.02 6.68 -24.42
C CYS A 328 -21.48 6.12 -25.78
N ASP A 329 -21.96 6.98 -26.66
CA ASP A 329 -22.43 6.63 -28.01
C ASP A 329 -21.30 6.08 -28.88
N VAL A 330 -20.07 6.55 -28.67
CA VAL A 330 -18.88 6.15 -29.43
C VAL A 330 -18.23 4.88 -28.88
N CYS A 331 -17.72 4.90 -27.65
CA CYS A 331 -16.95 3.77 -27.10
C CYS A 331 -17.80 2.73 -26.34
N LYS A 332 -19.10 3.00 -26.12
CA LYS A 332 -20.05 2.18 -25.35
C LYS A 332 -19.69 1.99 -23.86
N GLU A 333 -18.68 2.67 -23.36
CA GLU A 333 -18.33 2.70 -21.94
C GLU A 333 -19.38 3.47 -21.13
N ARG A 334 -19.68 3.02 -19.90
CA ARG A 334 -20.66 3.67 -19.03
C ARG A 334 -19.96 4.72 -18.17
N VAL A 335 -20.22 6.00 -18.44
CA VAL A 335 -19.63 7.15 -17.75
C VAL A 335 -20.73 7.96 -17.04
N ALA A 336 -20.35 8.75 -16.03
CA ALA A 336 -21.31 9.64 -15.37
C ALA A 336 -21.81 10.70 -16.38
N PHE A 337 -23.10 11.03 -16.33
CA PHE A 337 -23.71 11.97 -17.27
C PHE A 337 -23.03 13.35 -17.25
N GLU A 338 -22.66 13.85 -16.06
CA GLU A 338 -21.92 15.11 -15.92
C GLU A 338 -20.53 15.10 -16.57
N SER A 339 -19.90 13.93 -16.68
CA SER A 339 -18.57 13.76 -17.27
C SER A 339 -18.64 13.24 -18.71
N LEU A 340 -19.83 13.13 -19.32
CA LEU A 340 -19.98 12.57 -20.67
C LEU A 340 -19.36 13.48 -21.73
N ASP A 341 -19.55 14.80 -21.61
CA ASP A 341 -19.02 15.76 -22.58
C ASP A 341 -17.49 15.86 -22.49
N GLU A 342 -16.94 15.88 -21.27
CA GLU A 342 -15.49 15.83 -21.04
C GLU A 342 -14.89 14.50 -21.48
N HIS A 343 -15.59 13.39 -21.25
CA HIS A 343 -15.19 12.09 -21.78
C HIS A 343 -15.11 12.13 -23.31
N LYS A 344 -16.15 12.64 -23.99
CA LYS A 344 -16.17 12.75 -25.45
C LYS A 344 -15.07 13.65 -26.01
N SER A 345 -14.68 14.71 -25.30
CA SER A 345 -13.70 15.68 -25.78
C SER A 345 -12.25 15.36 -25.47
N SER A 346 -11.96 14.54 -24.44
CA SER A 346 -10.57 14.42 -23.94
C SER A 346 -10.10 13.00 -23.67
N THR A 347 -11.00 12.04 -23.41
CA THR A 347 -10.60 10.70 -22.90
C THR A 347 -11.31 9.54 -23.58
N CYS A 348 -12.27 9.79 -24.47
CA CYS A 348 -12.99 8.77 -25.21
C CYS A 348 -12.06 8.11 -26.24
N ILE A 349 -11.72 6.85 -26.01
CA ILE A 349 -10.83 6.04 -26.87
C ILE A 349 -11.33 5.93 -28.34
N GLY A 350 -12.61 6.24 -28.58
CA GLY A 350 -13.22 6.21 -29.89
C GLY A 350 -13.40 7.58 -30.58
N SER A 351 -13.09 8.72 -29.94
CA SER A 351 -13.21 10.02 -30.62
C SER A 351 -12.11 10.16 -31.69
N THR A 352 -12.51 10.61 -32.88
CA THR A 352 -11.60 10.89 -33.99
C THR A 352 -11.71 12.35 -34.36
N VAL A 353 -10.57 13.02 -34.54
CA VAL A 353 -10.47 14.38 -35.07
C VAL A 353 -9.92 14.36 -36.48
N GLU A 354 -10.34 15.32 -37.30
CA GLU A 354 -9.83 15.48 -38.66
C GLU A 354 -8.48 16.21 -38.61
N CYS A 355 -7.47 15.63 -39.26
CA CYS A 355 -6.15 16.23 -39.37
C CYS A 355 -6.25 17.53 -40.18
N GLU A 356 -5.79 18.65 -39.63
CA GLU A 356 -5.91 19.97 -40.28
C GLU A 356 -5.16 20.08 -41.62
N PHE A 357 -4.22 19.17 -41.89
CA PHE A 357 -3.36 19.22 -43.07
C PHE A 357 -3.80 18.28 -44.19
N CYS A 358 -4.21 17.06 -43.86
CA CYS A 358 -4.61 16.05 -44.84
C CYS A 358 -6.10 15.68 -44.79
N LEU A 359 -6.84 16.24 -43.81
CA LEU A 359 -8.27 15.99 -43.55
C LEU A 359 -8.62 14.53 -43.23
N ALA A 360 -7.62 13.67 -43.00
CA ALA A 360 -7.85 12.29 -42.57
C ALA A 360 -8.37 12.25 -41.13
N ARG A 361 -9.30 11.32 -40.85
CA ARG A 361 -9.80 11.08 -39.49
C ARG A 361 -8.81 10.27 -38.69
N VAL A 362 -8.21 10.89 -37.69
CA VAL A 362 -7.21 10.31 -36.80
C VAL A 362 -7.80 10.22 -35.39
N LYS A 363 -7.38 9.24 -34.59
CA LYS A 363 -7.81 9.15 -33.20
C LYS A 363 -7.37 10.40 -32.43
N ASP A 364 -8.25 10.91 -31.58
CA ASP A 364 -8.01 12.11 -30.79
C ASP A 364 -7.15 11.82 -29.55
N ASN A 365 -5.92 11.34 -29.79
CA ASN A 365 -4.90 11.21 -28.76
C ASN A 365 -3.56 11.76 -29.28
N GLU A 366 -2.76 12.34 -28.39
CA GLU A 366 -1.47 12.95 -28.72
C GLU A 366 -0.52 11.97 -29.44
N GLU A 367 -0.54 10.70 -29.04
CA GLU A 367 0.27 9.64 -29.65
C GLU A 367 -0.13 9.33 -31.10
N ALA A 368 -1.41 9.18 -31.43
CA ALA A 368 -1.83 8.90 -32.81
C ALA A 368 -1.84 10.14 -33.70
N LYS A 369 -2.06 11.33 -33.13
CA LYS A 369 -1.80 12.61 -33.84
C LYS A 369 -0.33 12.71 -34.21
N SER A 370 0.56 12.45 -33.26
CA SER A 370 2.01 12.48 -33.46
C SER A 370 2.45 11.42 -34.47
N SER A 371 2.01 10.16 -34.33
CA SER A 371 2.37 9.10 -35.27
C SER A 371 1.85 9.40 -36.68
N HIS A 372 0.62 9.92 -36.82
CA HIS A 372 0.10 10.32 -38.11
C HIS A 372 0.90 11.50 -38.70
N TRP A 373 1.24 12.53 -37.92
CA TRP A 373 2.05 13.66 -38.37
C TRP A 373 3.48 13.26 -38.78
N LEU A 374 4.07 12.27 -38.11
CA LEU A 374 5.46 11.86 -38.28
C LEU A 374 5.66 10.77 -39.36
N GLU A 375 4.70 9.86 -39.51
CA GLU A 375 4.92 8.63 -40.31
C GLU A 375 3.92 8.46 -41.47
N GLU A 376 2.72 9.05 -41.39
CA GLU A 376 1.61 8.69 -42.30
C GLU A 376 1.00 9.89 -43.06
N CYS A 377 1.25 11.13 -42.66
CA CYS A 377 0.65 12.32 -43.28
C CYS A 377 1.26 12.58 -44.66
N PRO A 378 0.48 12.55 -45.77
CA PRO A 378 1.00 12.72 -47.13
C PRO A 378 1.58 14.12 -47.41
N VAL A 379 1.27 15.09 -46.56
CA VAL A 379 1.66 16.50 -46.70
C VAL A 379 2.89 16.74 -45.81
N GLY A 380 4.04 16.21 -46.23
CA GLY A 380 5.30 16.32 -45.49
C GLY A 380 5.71 17.78 -45.22
N TRP A 381 6.21 18.04 -44.01
CA TRP A 381 6.51 19.38 -43.48
C TRP A 381 7.39 20.26 -44.38
N HIS A 382 6.88 21.46 -44.68
CA HIS A 382 7.58 22.55 -45.37
C HIS A 382 7.95 23.67 -44.38
N THR A 383 8.88 23.44 -43.46
CA THR A 383 9.62 24.56 -42.87
C THR A 383 11.08 24.13 -42.78
N GLY A 384 11.91 24.69 -43.66
CA GLY A 384 13.29 24.24 -43.91
C GLY A 384 14.29 24.51 -42.78
N GLN A 385 14.02 24.07 -41.56
CA GLN A 385 14.98 24.10 -40.45
C GLN A 385 14.98 22.78 -39.68
N CYS A 386 16.18 22.22 -39.49
CA CYS A 386 16.37 21.03 -38.66
C CYS A 386 15.97 21.34 -37.20
N PRO A 387 15.12 20.51 -36.53
CA PRO A 387 14.69 20.71 -35.14
C PRO A 387 15.83 20.83 -34.11
N PHE A 388 17.04 20.38 -34.49
CA PHE A 388 18.25 20.45 -33.67
C PHE A 388 19.16 21.64 -34.01
N GLY A 389 18.73 22.53 -34.93
CA GLY A 389 19.35 23.82 -35.25
C GLY A 389 20.61 23.77 -36.12
N CYS A 390 20.75 22.76 -36.99
CA CYS A 390 21.92 22.64 -37.86
C CYS A 390 21.87 23.63 -39.05
N PRO A 391 23.00 24.26 -39.43
CA PRO A 391 23.03 25.32 -40.45
C PRO A 391 23.12 24.82 -41.91
N GLU A 392 23.43 23.56 -42.17
CA GLU A 392 23.58 23.05 -43.55
C GLU A 392 22.35 22.29 -44.05
N MET A 393 21.94 22.65 -45.28
CA MET A 393 20.87 22.00 -46.03
C MET A 393 21.48 20.99 -47.01
N SER A 394 21.08 19.73 -46.92
CA SER A 394 21.35 18.74 -47.96
C SER A 394 20.08 17.96 -48.33
N GLU A 395 20.03 17.53 -49.58
CA GLU A 395 18.87 16.90 -50.23
C GLU A 395 18.44 15.61 -49.51
N GLY A 396 17.33 15.70 -48.78
CA GLY A 396 16.61 14.57 -48.20
C GLY A 396 16.84 14.35 -46.70
N TRP A 397 15.75 14.39 -45.93
CA TRP A 397 15.74 14.22 -44.46
C TRP A 397 16.38 12.90 -44.01
N GLU A 398 16.14 11.82 -44.76
CA GLU A 398 16.68 10.51 -44.44
C GLU A 398 18.22 10.47 -44.53
N LYS A 399 18.80 11.18 -45.51
CA LYS A 399 20.26 11.28 -45.66
C LYS A 399 20.88 12.20 -44.59
N HIS A 400 20.25 13.35 -44.30
CA HIS A 400 20.69 14.27 -43.24
C HIS A 400 20.65 13.61 -41.86
N ARG A 401 19.58 12.87 -41.53
CA ARG A 401 19.41 12.15 -40.26
C ARG A 401 20.54 11.15 -40.01
N ILE A 402 20.93 10.40 -41.04
CA ILE A 402 21.98 9.38 -40.93
C ILE A 402 23.37 10.02 -40.89
N GLN A 403 23.61 11.09 -41.68
CA GLN A 403 24.92 11.75 -41.75
C GLN A 403 25.24 12.61 -40.52
N HIS A 404 24.24 13.21 -39.87
CA HIS A 404 24.43 14.15 -38.76
C HIS A 404 23.94 13.59 -37.40
N GLN A 405 23.72 12.28 -37.29
CA GLN A 405 23.31 11.58 -36.08
C GLN A 405 24.19 11.95 -34.87
N ALA A 406 25.51 11.96 -35.03
CA ALA A 406 26.45 12.27 -33.95
C ALA A 406 26.29 13.72 -33.43
N THR A 407 26.17 14.69 -34.34
CA THR A 407 25.95 16.10 -34.00
C THR A 407 24.60 16.36 -33.32
N HIS A 408 23.57 15.56 -33.64
CA HIS A 408 22.26 15.66 -32.99
C HIS A 408 22.30 15.11 -31.56
N ILE A 409 23.02 14.01 -31.35
CA ILE A 409 23.22 13.41 -30.02
C ILE A 409 24.02 14.36 -29.12
N ASP A 410 25.08 15.00 -29.63
CA ASP A 410 25.87 15.96 -28.85
C ASP A 410 25.06 17.19 -28.43
N ARG A 411 24.18 17.69 -29.31
CA ARG A 411 23.28 18.81 -28.96
C ARG A 411 22.19 18.40 -27.97
N LEU A 412 21.64 17.18 -28.07
CA LEU A 412 20.70 16.64 -27.09
C LEU A 412 21.33 16.48 -25.71
N LEU A 413 22.59 16.03 -25.65
CA LEU A 413 23.36 15.96 -24.41
C LEU A 413 23.66 17.36 -23.85
N ALA A 414 23.90 18.35 -24.69
CA ALA A 414 24.06 19.75 -24.27
C ALA A 414 22.76 20.37 -23.72
N LEU A 415 21.61 20.05 -24.31
CA LEU A 415 20.29 20.48 -23.82
C LEU A 415 19.92 19.80 -22.50
N SER A 416 20.24 18.51 -22.35
CA SER A 416 20.08 17.76 -21.09
C SER A 416 20.91 18.37 -19.96
N LYS A 417 22.16 18.78 -20.25
CA LYS A 417 23.02 19.48 -19.28
C LYS A 417 22.45 20.84 -18.87
N ARG A 418 21.86 21.59 -19.79
CA ARG A 418 21.20 22.89 -19.47
C ARG A 418 19.96 22.70 -18.61
N GLN A 419 19.18 21.65 -18.84
CA GLN A 419 18.01 21.32 -18.01
C GLN A 419 18.41 20.91 -16.58
N GLN A 420 19.52 20.19 -16.41
CA GLN A 420 20.04 19.83 -15.09
C GLN A 420 20.60 21.03 -14.32
N GLN A 421 21.13 22.05 -15.02
CA GLN A 421 21.59 23.29 -14.39
C GLN A 421 20.44 24.21 -13.95
N GLN A 422 19.28 24.17 -14.60
CA GLN A 422 18.10 24.95 -14.20
C GLN A 422 17.34 24.38 -12.99
N GLN A 423 17.64 23.17 -12.56
CA GLN A 423 17.09 22.56 -11.33
C GLN A 423 17.99 22.77 -10.09
N ALA A 424 19.10 23.51 -10.22
CA ALA A 424 20.12 23.64 -9.18
C ALA A 424 20.19 25.03 -8.49
N ASP A 425 19.32 25.99 -8.82
CA ASP A 425 19.26 27.29 -8.13
C ASP A 425 18.10 27.33 -7.11
N PRO A 426 18.35 27.69 -5.82
CA PRO A 426 17.29 27.94 -4.84
C PRO A 426 16.81 29.41 -4.91
N PRO A 427 15.51 29.70 -4.72
CA PRO A 427 15.07 31.06 -4.45
C PRO A 427 15.38 31.42 -2.98
N GLU A 428 16.23 32.42 -2.85
CA GLU A 428 16.57 33.17 -1.66
C GLU A 428 15.36 34.02 -1.20
N GLN A 429 14.90 33.87 0.06
CA GLN A 429 14.42 34.98 0.90
C GLN A 429 14.10 34.59 2.36
N SER A 430 14.94 35.13 3.25
CA SER A 430 14.65 35.70 4.58
C SER A 430 14.24 34.82 5.79
N LEU A 431 15.28 34.38 6.52
CA LEU A 431 15.57 34.57 7.96
C LEU A 431 14.45 35.10 8.90
N VAL A 432 14.17 34.39 10.02
CA VAL A 432 14.55 34.73 11.43
C VAL A 432 14.35 33.50 12.38
N PRO A 433 14.83 33.46 13.65
CA PRO A 433 15.48 32.29 14.24
C PRO A 433 14.66 31.61 15.36
N VAL A 434 14.75 30.29 15.49
CA VAL A 434 14.32 29.60 16.72
C VAL A 434 15.54 29.05 17.42
N SER A 435 15.96 29.78 18.44
CA SER A 435 16.73 29.29 19.56
C SER A 435 15.87 28.34 20.39
N GLY A 436 16.50 27.29 20.92
CA GLY A 436 16.06 26.65 22.15
C GLY A 436 15.42 25.28 22.02
N VAL A 437 16.05 24.36 22.76
CA VAL A 437 15.41 23.29 23.54
C VAL A 437 15.37 21.88 22.91
N GLN A 438 16.42 21.15 23.29
CA GLN A 438 16.43 19.75 23.75
C GLN A 438 16.43 18.59 22.73
N ARG A 439 17.57 17.90 22.80
CA ARG A 439 17.70 16.44 22.80
C ARG A 439 16.42 15.73 23.29
N ARG A 440 15.74 15.03 22.38
CA ARG A 440 15.13 13.69 22.57
C ARG A 440 14.46 13.24 21.27
N ARG A 441 15.15 12.42 20.48
CA ARG A 441 14.50 11.38 19.67
C ARG A 441 15.22 10.05 19.86
N GLN A 442 14.96 9.51 21.04
CA GLN A 442 14.96 8.09 21.32
C GLN A 442 13.99 7.41 20.34
N ARG A 443 14.46 6.36 19.66
CA ARG A 443 13.77 5.08 19.50
C ARG A 443 12.24 5.18 19.60
N ARG A 444 11.55 5.41 18.47
CA ARG A 444 10.16 4.95 18.32
C ARG A 444 10.22 3.53 17.78
N GLU A 445 10.37 2.59 18.70
CA GLU A 445 9.75 1.28 18.56
C GLU A 445 8.29 1.49 18.12
N LEU A 446 7.89 0.87 17.02
CA LEU A 446 6.47 0.61 16.78
C LEU A 446 6.01 -0.41 17.83
N GLN A 447 5.71 0.12 19.01
CA GLN A 447 4.97 -0.57 20.03
C GLN A 447 3.48 -0.48 19.65
N CYS A 448 3.06 -1.32 18.70
CA CYS A 448 1.65 -1.70 18.62
C CYS A 448 1.35 -2.55 19.85
N ARG A 449 1.04 -1.90 20.97
CA ARG A 449 0.48 -2.55 22.16
C ARG A 449 -0.92 -3.03 21.78
N PRO A 450 -1.21 -4.35 21.76
CA PRO A 450 -2.58 -4.80 21.57
C PRO A 450 -3.37 -4.47 22.85
N PRO A 451 -4.39 -3.62 22.82
CA PRO A 451 -5.27 -3.48 23.96
C PRO A 451 -6.22 -4.69 23.97
N LYS A 452 -6.23 -5.41 25.10
CA LYS A 452 -7.39 -6.15 25.63
C LYS A 452 -7.70 -7.55 25.07
N LEU A 453 -6.69 -8.37 24.74
CA LEU A 453 -6.92 -9.82 24.57
C LEU A 453 -7.28 -10.51 25.90
N SER A 454 -6.78 -10.01 27.04
CA SER A 454 -7.15 -10.49 28.38
C SER A 454 -8.59 -10.20 28.75
N ARG A 455 -9.12 -9.00 28.46
CA ARG A 455 -10.53 -8.66 28.71
C ARG A 455 -11.50 -9.41 27.81
N LEU A 456 -11.08 -9.79 26.59
CA LEU A 456 -11.91 -10.64 25.71
C LEU A 456 -11.93 -12.08 26.19
N LYS A 457 -10.83 -12.61 26.73
CA LYS A 457 -10.78 -13.93 27.37
C LYS A 457 -11.59 -13.98 28.67
N GLU A 458 -11.54 -12.94 29.51
CA GLU A 458 -12.37 -12.82 30.73
C GLU A 458 -13.85 -12.69 30.39
N LYS A 459 -14.20 -11.93 29.35
CA LYS A 459 -15.61 -11.81 28.88
C LYS A 459 -16.12 -13.10 28.25
N ALA A 460 -15.29 -13.83 27.52
CA ALA A 460 -15.64 -15.13 26.96
C ALA A 460 -15.82 -16.19 28.05
N ALA A 461 -14.93 -16.24 29.06
CA ALA A 461 -15.06 -17.13 30.22
C ALA A 461 -16.28 -16.78 31.09
N ALA A 462 -16.61 -15.49 31.26
CA ALA A 462 -17.81 -15.04 31.95
C ALA A 462 -19.10 -15.38 31.18
N LEU A 463 -19.06 -15.37 29.83
CA LEU A 463 -20.16 -15.84 28.98
C LEU A 463 -20.33 -17.35 29.07
N GLU A 464 -19.24 -18.11 29.08
CA GLU A 464 -19.25 -19.57 29.17
C GLU A 464 -19.76 -20.04 30.55
N SER A 465 -19.42 -19.30 31.61
CA SER A 465 -19.98 -19.49 32.96
C SER A 465 -21.48 -19.13 33.02
N ARG A 466 -21.91 -18.04 32.35
CA ARG A 466 -23.33 -17.65 32.27
C ARG A 466 -24.16 -18.64 31.46
N MET A 467 -23.58 -19.25 30.42
CA MET A 467 -24.23 -20.29 29.61
C MET A 467 -24.35 -21.62 30.36
N LYS A 468 -23.40 -21.97 31.23
CA LYS A 468 -23.51 -23.15 32.12
C LYS A 468 -24.54 -22.97 33.24
N SER A 469 -24.83 -21.74 33.66
CA SER A 469 -25.91 -21.44 34.63
C SER A 469 -27.31 -21.33 34.00
N MET A 470 -27.45 -21.35 32.67
CA MET A 470 -28.74 -21.43 31.98
C MET A 470 -29.23 -22.88 31.82
N ALA A 471 -29.18 -23.65 32.91
CA ALA A 471 -29.97 -24.87 32.99
C ALA A 471 -31.46 -24.47 32.88
N LEU A 472 -32.14 -25.12 31.94
CA LEU A 472 -33.54 -24.93 31.56
C LEU A 472 -34.42 -24.63 32.79
N PRO A 473 -35.18 -23.50 32.83
CA PRO A 473 -36.08 -23.21 33.93
C PRO A 473 -37.03 -24.38 34.15
N THR A 474 -37.04 -24.92 35.37
CA THR A 474 -37.91 -26.00 35.83
C THR A 474 -39.40 -25.78 35.54
N ASP A 475 -39.79 -24.53 35.27
CA ASP A 475 -41.15 -24.13 34.93
C ASP A 475 -41.52 -24.40 33.46
N LEU A 476 -40.54 -24.40 32.54
CA LEU A 476 -40.78 -24.72 31.12
C LEU A 476 -40.98 -26.23 30.90
N ALA A 477 -40.29 -27.07 31.69
CA ALA A 477 -40.47 -28.52 31.69
C ALA A 477 -41.82 -28.95 32.27
N LYS A 478 -42.36 -28.17 33.23
CA LYS A 478 -43.72 -28.35 33.78
C LYS A 478 -44.78 -27.96 32.76
N MET A 479 -44.65 -26.78 32.14
CA MET A 479 -45.57 -26.37 31.07
C MET A 479 -45.54 -27.31 29.86
N LEU A 480 -44.39 -27.89 29.51
CA LEU A 480 -44.29 -28.90 28.47
C LEU A 480 -45.01 -30.21 28.84
N LYS A 481 -45.01 -30.64 30.10
CA LYS A 481 -45.78 -31.81 30.55
C LYS A 481 -47.29 -31.55 30.54
N ASP A 482 -47.73 -30.34 30.91
CA ASP A 482 -49.14 -29.98 30.94
C ASP A 482 -49.72 -29.77 29.51
N LEU A 483 -48.90 -29.25 28.59
CA LEU A 483 -49.22 -29.20 27.15
C LEU A 483 -49.22 -30.60 26.49
N GLN A 484 -48.39 -31.53 26.97
CA GLN A 484 -48.31 -32.90 26.45
C GLN A 484 -49.51 -33.76 26.90
N GLY A 485 -50.18 -33.40 28.00
CA GLY A 485 -51.43 -34.01 28.44
C GLY A 485 -52.66 -33.58 27.63
N SER A 486 -52.59 -32.41 26.97
CA SER A 486 -53.73 -31.82 26.25
C SER A 486 -53.72 -32.07 24.73
N ILE A 487 -52.66 -32.68 24.18
CA ILE A 487 -52.52 -33.02 22.75
C ILE A 487 -52.54 -34.54 22.60
N VAL A 488 -53.70 -35.14 22.88
CA VAL A 488 -54.02 -36.52 22.52
C VAL A 488 -54.87 -36.45 21.25
N GLN A 489 -54.21 -36.26 20.10
CA GLN A 489 -54.65 -36.73 18.76
C GLN A 489 -53.72 -36.13 17.69
N GLY A 490 -52.76 -36.92 17.22
CA GLY A 490 -51.95 -36.58 16.05
C GLY A 490 -50.52 -37.10 16.12
N ASP A 491 -50.33 -38.41 15.96
CA ASP A 491 -49.00 -39.07 15.95
C ASP A 491 -48.01 -38.42 14.96
N LYS A 492 -48.52 -37.82 13.87
CA LYS A 492 -47.74 -37.07 12.89
C LYS A 492 -47.08 -35.80 13.43
N VAL A 493 -47.66 -35.14 14.45
CA VAL A 493 -47.11 -33.90 15.03
C VAL A 493 -45.91 -34.22 15.94
N LYS A 494 -45.95 -35.35 16.65
CA LYS A 494 -44.81 -35.86 17.43
C LYS A 494 -43.63 -36.25 16.53
N GLU A 495 -43.88 -36.94 15.42
CA GLU A 495 -42.83 -37.26 14.43
C GLU A 495 -42.22 -35.99 13.83
N LEU A 496 -43.03 -35.01 13.44
CA LEU A 496 -42.52 -33.75 12.87
C LEU A 496 -41.66 -32.97 13.89
N LEU A 497 -42.10 -32.91 15.15
CA LEU A 497 -41.34 -32.26 16.22
C LEU A 497 -40.01 -32.97 16.50
N GLN A 498 -39.98 -34.30 16.42
CA GLN A 498 -38.76 -35.09 16.59
C GLN A 498 -37.76 -34.85 15.47
N VAL A 499 -38.21 -34.85 14.21
CA VAL A 499 -37.37 -34.52 13.05
C VAL A 499 -36.83 -33.10 13.15
N ILE A 500 -37.66 -32.12 13.52
CA ILE A 500 -37.23 -30.74 13.70
C ILE A 500 -36.15 -30.66 14.79
N LYS A 501 -36.32 -31.36 15.91
CA LYS A 501 -35.35 -31.37 17.01
C LYS A 501 -34.00 -31.95 16.57
N GLU A 502 -33.99 -33.07 15.86
CA GLU A 502 -32.77 -33.65 15.28
C GLU A 502 -32.08 -32.72 14.27
N GLN A 503 -32.84 -32.00 13.45
CA GLN A 503 -32.27 -31.02 12.53
C GLN A 503 -31.66 -29.82 13.26
N PHE A 504 -32.30 -29.37 14.35
CA PHE A 504 -31.76 -28.32 15.21
C PHE A 504 -30.47 -28.75 15.91
N ASP A 505 -30.44 -29.94 16.48
CA ASP A 505 -29.24 -30.49 17.16
C ASP A 505 -28.08 -30.65 16.17
N ASN A 506 -28.35 -31.15 14.96
CA ASN A 506 -27.34 -31.31 13.90
C ASN A 506 -26.83 -29.96 13.36
N CYS A 507 -27.69 -28.93 13.34
CA CYS A 507 -27.28 -27.56 13.01
C CYS A 507 -26.39 -26.97 14.11
N TYR A 508 -26.77 -27.17 15.37
CA TYR A 508 -26.04 -26.70 16.54
C TYR A 508 -24.63 -27.31 16.61
N ASP A 509 -24.51 -28.62 16.40
CA ASP A 509 -23.22 -29.32 16.37
C ASP A 509 -22.31 -28.82 15.24
N LYS A 510 -22.87 -28.53 14.06
CA LYS A 510 -22.10 -27.94 12.95
C LYS A 510 -21.60 -26.54 13.29
N ILE A 511 -22.44 -25.68 13.86
CA ILE A 511 -22.05 -24.33 14.30
C ILE A 511 -20.89 -24.42 15.30
N ARG A 512 -21.01 -25.31 16.29
CA ARG A 512 -19.96 -25.55 17.29
C ARG A 512 -18.65 -26.04 16.66
N GLN A 513 -18.72 -26.92 15.67
CA GLN A 513 -17.53 -27.37 14.93
C GLN A 513 -16.89 -26.23 14.12
N TYR A 514 -17.68 -25.34 13.54
CA TYR A 514 -17.18 -24.16 12.82
C TYR A 514 -16.51 -23.16 13.76
N GLU A 515 -17.08 -22.89 14.93
CA GLU A 515 -16.48 -22.03 15.95
C GLU A 515 -15.12 -22.57 16.40
N LEU A 516 -15.03 -23.89 16.66
CA LEU A 516 -13.78 -24.53 17.06
C LEU A 516 -12.71 -24.47 15.94
N ARG A 517 -13.13 -24.60 14.68
CA ARG A 517 -12.23 -24.47 13.52
C ARG A 517 -11.74 -23.03 13.35
N MET A 518 -12.64 -22.06 13.49
CA MET A 518 -12.31 -20.63 13.41
C MET A 518 -11.32 -20.21 14.51
N GLN A 519 -11.48 -20.74 15.73
CA GLN A 519 -10.51 -20.54 16.81
C GLN A 519 -9.13 -21.09 16.45
N LYS A 520 -9.04 -22.32 15.95
CA LYS A 520 -7.76 -22.92 15.52
C LYS A 520 -7.10 -22.14 14.39
N ASP A 521 -7.88 -21.62 13.44
CA ASP A 521 -7.35 -20.83 12.32
C ASP A 521 -6.86 -19.45 12.78
N LEU A 522 -7.54 -18.83 13.75
CA LEU A 522 -7.07 -17.60 14.38
C LEU A 522 -5.76 -17.81 15.15
N GLU A 523 -5.62 -18.91 15.89
CA GLU A 523 -4.38 -19.26 16.59
C GLU A 523 -3.21 -19.48 15.61
N LYS A 524 -3.43 -20.22 14.52
CA LYS A 524 -2.42 -20.40 13.46
C LYS A 524 -2.02 -19.07 12.84
N LYS A 525 -2.97 -18.18 12.56
CA LYS A 525 -2.68 -16.87 11.99
C LYS A 525 -1.79 -16.05 12.93
N LEU A 526 -2.08 -16.08 14.22
CA LEU A 526 -1.31 -15.37 15.24
C LEU A 526 0.11 -15.95 15.41
N ASP A 527 0.28 -17.26 15.24
CA ASP A 527 1.60 -17.91 15.21
C ASP A 527 2.41 -17.55 13.96
N ILE A 528 1.76 -17.49 12.79
CA ILE A 528 2.38 -17.04 11.53
C ILE A 528 2.82 -15.57 11.65
N GLU A 529 1.98 -14.70 12.23
CA GLU A 529 2.34 -13.29 12.46
C GLU A 529 3.55 -13.16 13.39
N ARG A 530 3.65 -13.99 14.44
CA ARG A 530 4.82 -14.02 15.33
C ARG A 530 6.09 -14.41 14.58
N LYS A 531 6.03 -15.50 13.79
CA LYS A 531 7.14 -15.97 12.95
C LYS A 531 7.54 -14.92 11.91
N HIS A 532 6.57 -14.23 11.31
CA HIS A 532 6.84 -13.17 10.36
C HIS A 532 7.62 -12.02 11.01
N GLN A 533 7.22 -11.58 12.21
CA GLN A 533 7.95 -10.53 12.95
C GLN A 533 9.39 -10.94 13.31
N GLU A 534 9.62 -12.21 13.65
CA GLU A 534 10.97 -12.73 13.91
C GLU A 534 11.84 -12.75 12.64
N LEU A 535 11.26 -13.20 11.51
CA LEU A 535 11.96 -13.19 10.23
C LEU A 535 12.32 -11.78 9.76
N VAL A 536 11.44 -10.79 9.96
CA VAL A 536 11.72 -9.39 9.64
C VAL A 536 12.89 -8.86 10.46
N LYS A 537 12.96 -9.16 11.76
CA LYS A 537 14.11 -8.77 12.61
C LYS A 537 15.41 -9.42 12.15
N LEU A 538 15.37 -10.69 11.77
CA LEU A 538 16.54 -11.42 11.28
C LEU A 538 17.04 -10.86 9.94
N LEU A 539 16.12 -10.47 9.04
CA LEU A 539 16.48 -9.84 7.77
C LEU A 539 17.21 -8.51 8.00
N ALA A 540 16.68 -7.64 8.86
CA ALA A 540 17.35 -6.37 9.20
C ALA A 540 18.76 -6.58 9.79
N TYR A 541 18.96 -7.61 10.63
CA TYR A 541 20.28 -7.96 11.13
C TYR A 541 21.23 -8.42 10.01
N LYS A 542 20.74 -9.23 9.07
CA LYS A 542 21.54 -9.70 7.93
C LYS A 542 21.89 -8.56 6.97
N GLU A 543 20.98 -7.64 6.69
CA GLU A 543 21.25 -6.43 5.88
C GLU A 543 22.38 -5.60 6.51
N MET A 544 22.33 -5.36 7.83
CA MET A 544 23.41 -4.68 8.55
C MET A 544 24.74 -5.44 8.43
N LYS A 545 24.71 -6.78 8.44
CA LYS A 545 25.94 -7.59 8.33
C LYS A 545 26.49 -7.64 6.91
N ILE A 546 25.63 -7.59 5.90
CA ILE A 546 26.03 -7.47 4.49
C ILE A 546 26.73 -6.13 4.28
N LEU A 547 26.16 -5.01 4.77
CA LEU A 547 26.80 -3.69 4.68
C LEU A 547 28.17 -3.65 5.38
N ASP A 548 28.29 -4.29 6.55
CA ASP A 548 29.58 -4.45 7.25
C ASP A 548 30.60 -5.25 6.42
N LEU A 549 30.15 -6.32 5.75
CA LEU A 549 31.00 -7.14 4.88
C LEU A 549 31.38 -6.41 3.59
N GLU A 550 30.45 -5.72 2.94
CA GLU A 550 30.70 -4.90 1.74
C GLU A 550 31.78 -3.86 2.02
N ARG A 551 31.68 -3.13 3.15
CA ARG A 551 32.71 -2.19 3.58
C ARG A 551 34.06 -2.86 3.81
N ARG A 552 34.09 -4.08 4.38
CA ARG A 552 35.33 -4.83 4.59
C ARG A 552 35.94 -5.31 3.27
N VAL A 553 35.11 -5.73 2.31
CA VAL A 553 35.54 -6.13 0.97
C VAL A 553 36.12 -4.93 0.25
N GLU A 554 35.45 -3.77 0.29
CA GLU A 554 35.95 -2.53 -0.31
C GLU A 554 37.34 -2.17 0.25
N VAL A 555 37.55 -2.27 1.57
CA VAL A 555 38.87 -2.02 2.18
C VAL A 555 39.92 -3.02 1.68
N LEU A 556 39.56 -4.30 1.49
CA LEU A 556 40.48 -5.34 1.02
C LEU A 556 40.82 -5.19 -0.46
N GLU A 557 39.87 -4.78 -1.31
CA GLU A 557 40.09 -4.53 -2.73
C GLU A 557 41.11 -3.42 -2.98
N HIS A 558 41.16 -2.43 -2.09
CA HIS A 558 42.08 -1.29 -2.18
C HIS A 558 43.39 -1.49 -1.39
N ALA A 559 43.58 -2.63 -0.72
CA ALA A 559 44.79 -2.90 0.07
C ALA A 559 45.96 -3.39 -0.81
N GLY A 560 47.12 -2.74 -0.68
CA GLY A 560 48.38 -3.19 -1.28
C GLY A 560 49.33 -3.82 -0.24
N TYR A 561 50.01 -4.90 -0.62
CA TYR A 561 50.98 -5.61 0.24
C TYR A 561 52.43 -5.49 -0.23
N ASP A 562 52.64 -4.87 -1.39
CA ASP A 562 53.94 -4.69 -2.03
C ASP A 562 54.54 -3.31 -1.75
N GLY A 563 54.06 -2.60 -0.73
CA GLY A 563 54.52 -1.24 -0.42
C GLY A 563 54.12 -0.19 -1.46
N VAL A 564 53.30 -0.55 -2.45
CA VAL A 564 52.72 0.37 -3.43
C VAL A 564 51.22 0.44 -3.19
N LEU A 565 50.69 1.65 -3.05
CA LEU A 565 49.26 1.91 -2.95
C LEU A 565 48.85 2.84 -4.08
N VAL A 566 47.92 2.39 -4.93
CA VAL A 566 47.27 3.25 -5.93
C VAL A 566 45.87 3.55 -5.46
N TRP A 567 45.66 4.80 -5.07
CA TRP A 567 44.37 5.29 -4.60
C TRP A 567 43.63 6.00 -5.72
N LYS A 568 42.55 5.38 -6.20
CA LYS A 568 41.60 6.01 -7.12
C LYS A 568 40.59 6.83 -6.32
N ILE A 569 40.52 8.12 -6.61
CA ILE A 569 39.52 9.03 -6.02
C ILE A 569 38.53 9.38 -7.13
N THR A 570 37.30 8.93 -7.01
CA THR A 570 36.18 9.28 -7.92
C THR A 570 35.50 10.58 -7.49
N ASP A 571 34.53 11.06 -8.26
CA ASP A 571 33.70 12.24 -7.99
C ASP A 571 34.50 13.43 -7.45
N VAL A 572 35.65 13.69 -8.08
CA VAL A 572 36.64 14.68 -7.61
C VAL A 572 35.99 16.06 -7.51
N ARG A 573 35.14 16.43 -8.47
CA ARG A 573 34.40 17.70 -8.45
C ARG A 573 33.51 17.84 -7.22
N ARG A 574 32.69 16.82 -6.92
CA ARG A 574 31.80 16.82 -5.75
C ARG A 574 32.58 16.87 -4.44
N ARG A 575 33.59 16.02 -4.29
CA ARG A 575 34.42 15.96 -3.08
C ARG A 575 35.17 17.26 -2.83
N LYS A 576 35.59 17.96 -3.89
CA LYS A 576 36.21 19.28 -3.82
C LYS A 576 35.23 20.36 -3.36
N GLU A 577 34.01 20.39 -3.90
CA GLU A 577 32.97 21.34 -3.48
C GLU A 577 32.63 21.15 -2.00
N GLU A 578 32.44 19.90 -1.57
CA GLU A 578 32.16 19.56 -0.17
C GLU A 578 33.33 19.94 0.76
N ALA A 579 34.58 19.86 0.28
CA ALA A 579 35.75 20.33 1.01
C ALA A 579 35.84 21.87 1.08
N ARG A 580 35.43 22.59 0.02
CA ARG A 580 35.36 24.07 0.02
C ARG A 580 34.28 24.59 0.97
N GLU A 581 33.13 23.92 1.01
CA GLU A 581 32.02 24.21 1.92
C GLU A 581 32.29 23.77 3.38
N GLY A 582 33.39 23.04 3.62
CA GLY A 582 33.74 22.52 4.94
C GLY A 582 32.89 21.35 5.42
N LYS A 583 32.06 20.76 4.54
CA LYS A 583 31.24 19.56 4.83
C LYS A 583 32.07 18.28 4.86
N LEU A 584 33.11 18.21 4.04
CA LEU A 584 34.09 17.13 4.05
C LEU A 584 35.39 17.66 4.67
N GLN A 585 35.56 17.45 5.98
CA GLN A 585 36.70 18.03 6.65
C GLN A 585 38.00 17.24 6.44
N ASP A 586 37.96 15.92 6.24
CA ASP A 586 39.05 15.09 5.72
C ASP A 586 38.50 13.68 5.46
N VAL A 587 38.89 13.01 4.37
CA VAL A 587 38.52 11.60 4.16
C VAL A 587 39.14 10.71 5.25
N TRP A 588 40.25 11.10 5.89
CA TRP A 588 40.72 10.51 7.16
C TRP A 588 41.56 11.50 7.99
N THR A 589 41.35 11.53 9.30
CA THR A 589 42.04 12.24 10.42
C THR A 589 41.51 13.61 10.89
N THR A 590 41.18 13.68 12.19
CA THR A 590 40.89 14.89 12.97
C THR A 590 42.18 15.61 13.35
N LEU A 591 42.67 16.53 12.51
CA LEU A 591 43.74 17.47 12.89
C LEU A 591 43.15 18.83 13.30
N PRO A 592 43.54 19.41 14.46
CA PRO A 592 43.04 20.71 14.93
C PRO A 592 43.30 21.85 13.93
N GLU A 593 42.32 22.75 13.78
CA GLU A 593 42.25 23.84 12.80
C GLU A 593 43.47 24.79 12.72
N ARG A 594 44.35 24.79 13.72
CA ARG A 594 45.31 25.88 13.94
C ARG A 594 46.62 25.85 13.15
N ARG A 595 46.86 24.89 12.25
CA ARG A 595 48.13 24.81 11.47
C ARG A 595 48.00 24.33 10.01
N ARG A 596 46.92 24.64 9.29
CA ARG A 596 46.83 24.27 7.85
C ARG A 596 47.46 25.35 6.96
N ARG A 597 48.80 25.35 6.85
CA ARG A 597 49.50 26.10 5.80
C ARG A 597 49.05 25.53 4.44
N GLY A 598 48.48 26.36 3.55
CA GLY A 598 47.97 25.91 2.23
C GLY A 598 46.46 25.69 2.10
N LYS A 599 45.67 25.94 3.16
CA LYS A 599 44.20 25.80 3.11
C LYS A 599 43.61 26.59 1.93
N ASN A 600 42.72 25.97 1.16
CA ASN A 600 42.06 26.52 -0.03
C ASN A 600 42.98 26.98 -1.17
N THR A 601 44.29 26.76 -1.09
CA THR A 601 45.25 27.17 -2.14
C THR A 601 45.99 25.98 -2.73
N HIS A 602 46.19 24.91 -1.97
CA HIS A 602 46.88 23.70 -2.38
C HIS A 602 46.08 22.45 -2.01
N ILE A 603 46.26 21.39 -2.77
CA ILE A 603 45.98 20.01 -2.36
C ILE A 603 47.09 19.61 -1.39
N SER A 604 46.69 19.14 -0.22
CA SER A 604 47.59 18.59 0.80
C SER A 604 47.55 17.07 0.75
N LEU A 605 48.70 16.41 0.88
CA LEU A 605 48.79 14.96 0.90
C LEU A 605 49.51 14.47 2.15
N PHE A 606 48.89 13.53 2.85
CA PHE A 606 49.42 13.01 4.11
C PHE A 606 49.49 11.49 4.10
N PHE A 607 50.54 10.98 4.73
CA PHE A 607 50.78 9.59 5.03
C PHE A 607 50.48 9.32 6.51
N VAL A 608 49.83 8.19 6.79
CA VAL A 608 49.42 7.80 8.15
C VAL A 608 49.83 6.37 8.41
N ILE A 609 50.44 6.13 9.57
CA ILE A 609 50.68 4.79 10.07
C ILE A 609 49.47 4.35 10.88
N MET A 610 48.88 3.22 10.47
CA MET A 610 47.77 2.57 11.14
C MET A 610 48.29 1.48 12.07
N ARG A 611 47.56 1.18 13.14
CA ARG A 611 47.86 0.04 14.00
C ARG A 611 47.63 -1.27 13.24
N GLY A 612 48.69 -2.08 13.13
CA GLY A 612 48.67 -3.38 12.48
C GLY A 612 48.57 -4.54 13.46
N ALA A 613 48.05 -5.68 12.99
CA ALA A 613 48.02 -6.92 13.77
C ALA A 613 49.44 -7.47 14.06
N PHE A 614 50.42 -7.13 13.22
CA PHE A 614 51.79 -7.62 13.27
C PHE A 614 52.80 -6.59 13.79
N ASP A 615 52.34 -5.48 14.39
CA ASP A 615 53.21 -4.40 14.87
C ASP A 615 54.26 -4.85 15.89
N ALA A 616 54.03 -5.97 16.58
CA ALA A 616 54.99 -6.55 17.52
C ALA A 616 56.23 -7.18 16.83
N LEU A 617 56.12 -7.54 15.55
CA LEU A 617 57.18 -8.20 14.76
C LEU A 617 57.93 -7.21 13.87
N LEU A 618 57.42 -5.99 13.70
CA LEU A 618 57.99 -4.98 12.81
C LEU A 618 59.02 -4.11 13.55
N PRO A 619 60.06 -3.61 12.85
CA PRO A 619 61.02 -2.67 13.42
C PRO A 619 60.38 -1.29 13.62
N TRP A 620 60.66 -0.67 14.77
CA TRP A 620 60.19 0.67 15.13
C TRP A 620 61.34 1.56 15.61
N PRO A 621 61.28 2.89 15.40
CA PRO A 621 60.25 3.64 14.65
C PRO A 621 60.31 3.41 13.13
N PHE A 622 59.22 3.71 12.43
CA PHE A 622 59.15 3.61 10.97
C PHE A 622 60.14 4.58 10.31
N ALA A 623 61.07 4.05 9.51
CA ALA A 623 62.18 4.81 8.92
C ALA A 623 62.29 4.67 7.39
N LYS A 624 61.31 4.02 6.73
CA LYS A 624 61.34 3.77 5.28
C LYS A 624 60.99 5.03 4.50
N LYS A 625 61.71 5.31 3.40
CA LYS A 625 61.42 6.46 2.53
C LYS A 625 60.02 6.30 1.93
N VAL A 626 59.23 7.36 1.96
CA VAL A 626 57.88 7.40 1.39
C VAL A 626 57.87 8.40 0.24
N SER A 627 57.48 7.94 -0.95
CA SER A 627 57.23 8.76 -2.12
C SER A 627 55.73 8.82 -2.38
N MET A 628 55.22 10.01 -2.66
CA MET A 628 53.82 10.30 -2.93
C MET A 628 53.72 10.97 -4.29
N MET A 629 52.77 10.53 -5.11
CA MET A 629 52.67 10.98 -6.49
C MET A 629 51.21 11.25 -6.86
N LEU A 630 50.94 12.36 -7.53
CA LEU A 630 49.72 12.53 -8.31
C LEU A 630 50.01 12.12 -9.73
N LEU A 631 49.29 11.10 -10.20
CA LEU A 631 49.50 10.56 -11.53
C LEU A 631 48.80 11.43 -12.57
N ASP A 632 49.56 11.78 -13.61
CA ASP A 632 49.04 12.33 -14.86
C ASP A 632 48.52 11.18 -15.72
N GLN A 633 47.29 11.29 -16.21
CA GLN A 633 46.61 10.23 -16.96
C GLN A 633 46.84 10.32 -18.48
N ASN A 634 47.58 11.34 -18.94
CA ASN A 634 48.05 11.47 -20.32
C ASN A 634 49.47 10.91 -20.51
N PHE A 635 50.07 10.37 -19.45
CA PHE A 635 51.45 9.87 -19.41
C PHE A 635 52.51 10.95 -19.64
N ASP A 636 52.17 12.20 -19.31
CA ASP A 636 53.13 13.31 -19.27
C ASP A 636 53.87 13.30 -17.92
N GLU A 637 53.88 14.40 -17.18
CA GLU A 637 54.65 14.56 -15.96
C GLU A 637 53.80 14.41 -14.68
N HIS A 638 54.15 13.43 -13.86
CA HIS A 638 53.55 13.22 -12.54
C HIS A 638 54.06 14.27 -11.54
N VAL A 639 53.20 14.70 -10.61
CA VAL A 639 53.65 15.51 -9.47
C VAL A 639 54.18 14.55 -8.41
N ILE A 640 55.42 14.71 -7.97
CA ILE A 640 56.11 13.79 -7.06
C ILE A 640 56.66 14.57 -5.87
N ASP A 641 56.41 14.07 -4.68
CA ASP A 641 57.09 14.51 -3.47
C ASP A 641 57.51 13.28 -2.65
N ALA A 642 58.63 13.37 -1.94
CA ALA A 642 59.13 12.26 -1.14
C ALA A 642 59.83 12.77 0.12
N PHE A 643 59.63 12.05 1.22
CA PHE A 643 60.28 12.35 2.48
C PHE A 643 60.88 11.09 3.12
N LYS A 644 61.91 11.32 3.94
CA LYS A 644 62.42 10.30 4.87
C LYS A 644 61.82 10.59 6.25
N PRO A 645 61.16 9.60 6.90
CA PRO A 645 60.58 9.77 8.22
C PRO A 645 61.58 10.27 9.27
N ASP A 646 61.17 11.23 10.10
CA ASP A 646 61.92 11.65 11.29
C ASP A 646 61.62 10.70 12.45
N THR A 647 62.59 9.85 12.80
CA THR A 647 62.46 8.83 13.84
C THR A 647 62.18 9.41 15.24
N SER A 648 62.46 10.70 15.46
CA SER A 648 62.15 11.38 16.72
C SER A 648 60.67 11.76 16.84
N SER A 649 59.97 11.93 15.71
CA SER A 649 58.57 12.34 15.65
C SER A 649 57.61 11.24 16.12
N SER A 650 56.56 11.64 16.85
CA SER A 650 55.50 10.74 17.31
C SER A 650 54.73 10.09 16.16
N SER A 651 54.70 10.70 14.97
CA SER A 651 54.02 10.17 13.80
C SER A 651 54.57 8.83 13.31
N PHE A 652 55.85 8.55 13.60
CA PHE A 652 56.55 7.36 13.11
C PHE A 652 56.89 6.34 14.20
N LYS A 653 56.48 6.60 15.45
CA LYS A 653 56.61 5.62 16.54
C LYS A 653 55.58 4.50 16.39
N ARG A 654 55.77 3.41 17.14
CA ARG A 654 54.80 2.31 17.19
C ARG A 654 53.41 2.83 17.59
N PRO A 655 52.34 2.55 16.81
CA PRO A 655 50.99 3.01 17.13
C PRO A 655 50.50 2.49 18.48
N SER A 656 50.04 3.41 19.33
CA SER A 656 49.31 3.10 20.56
C SER A 656 47.79 3.19 20.39
N THR A 657 47.34 3.99 19.41
CA THR A 657 45.96 4.21 18.98
C THR A 657 45.75 3.63 17.58
N ASP A 658 44.51 3.63 17.06
CA ASP A 658 44.20 3.06 15.74
C ASP A 658 45.02 3.70 14.59
N MET A 659 45.42 4.96 14.76
CA MET A 659 46.26 5.69 13.82
C MET A 659 47.20 6.67 14.55
N ASN A 660 48.36 6.94 13.95
CA ASN A 660 49.28 7.98 14.38
C ASN A 660 48.91 9.36 13.79
N ILE A 661 49.60 10.41 14.23
CA ILE A 661 49.47 11.76 13.65
C ILE A 661 49.95 11.71 12.19
N ALA A 662 49.10 12.18 11.27
CA ALA A 662 49.41 12.24 9.84
C ALA A 662 50.66 13.10 9.56
N SER A 663 51.52 12.64 8.65
CA SER A 663 52.73 13.34 8.21
C SER A 663 52.82 13.36 6.69
N GLY A 664 53.15 14.50 6.09
CA GLY A 664 53.20 14.63 4.64
C GLY A 664 53.42 16.06 4.20
N CYS A 665 52.92 16.40 3.03
CA CYS A 665 53.13 17.68 2.38
C CYS A 665 51.84 18.52 2.33
N PRO A 666 51.72 19.57 3.18
CA PRO A 666 50.58 20.47 3.16
C PRO A 666 50.43 21.28 1.86
N LEU A 667 51.53 21.51 1.13
CA LEU A 667 51.60 22.31 -0.09
C LEU A 667 51.95 21.42 -1.30
N PHE A 668 51.34 20.24 -1.41
CA PHE A 668 51.73 19.23 -2.38
C PHE A 668 51.45 19.64 -3.83
N MET A 669 50.27 20.20 -4.11
CA MET A 669 49.94 20.69 -5.45
C MET A 669 49.12 21.98 -5.39
N PRO A 670 49.53 23.08 -6.05
CA PRO A 670 48.71 24.28 -6.15
C PRO A 670 47.37 23.99 -6.85
N LEU A 671 46.27 24.48 -6.27
CA LEU A 671 44.93 24.28 -6.85
C LEU A 671 44.79 24.96 -8.21
N ALA A 672 45.47 26.09 -8.42
CA ALA A 672 45.48 26.79 -9.71
C ALA A 672 46.05 25.91 -10.83
N ASP A 673 47.14 25.17 -10.55
CA ASP A 673 47.78 24.28 -11.52
C ASP A 673 47.00 22.97 -11.70
N PHE A 674 46.31 22.51 -10.65
CA PHE A 674 45.41 21.37 -10.72
C PHE A 674 44.13 21.66 -11.52
N GLU A 675 43.65 22.90 -11.46
CA GLU A 675 42.47 23.38 -12.20
C GLU A 675 42.78 23.76 -13.65
N ASN A 676 44.05 23.97 -13.97
CA ASN A 676 44.49 24.23 -15.32
C ASN A 676 44.32 22.96 -16.16
N GLY A 677 43.23 22.89 -16.94
CA GLY A 677 42.86 21.74 -17.77
C GLY A 677 43.84 21.39 -18.90
N SER A 678 45.02 22.03 -18.93
CA SER A 678 46.16 21.65 -19.76
C SER A 678 46.85 20.38 -19.30
N ARG A 679 46.65 19.93 -18.05
CA ARG A 679 47.28 18.71 -17.50
C ARG A 679 46.24 17.60 -17.23
N GLY A 680 46.62 16.36 -17.47
CA GLY A 680 45.74 15.18 -17.45
C GLY A 680 45.51 14.57 -16.07
N TYR A 681 45.61 15.34 -14.98
CA TYR A 681 45.50 14.80 -13.61
C TYR A 681 44.09 14.33 -13.24
N VAL A 682 43.05 14.97 -13.82
CA VAL A 682 41.65 14.58 -13.63
C VAL A 682 41.04 14.19 -14.97
N LYS A 683 40.55 12.97 -15.07
CA LYS A 683 39.86 12.44 -16.25
C LYS A 683 38.67 11.61 -15.78
N ASP A 684 37.54 11.74 -16.47
CA ASP A 684 36.28 11.05 -16.11
C ASP A 684 35.87 11.26 -14.64
N ASP A 685 36.10 12.49 -14.13
CA ASP A 685 35.86 12.88 -12.74
C ASP A 685 36.61 12.02 -11.70
N ALA A 686 37.74 11.45 -12.09
CA ALA A 686 38.61 10.65 -11.25
C ALA A 686 40.06 11.14 -11.30
N MET A 687 40.75 11.02 -10.17
CA MET A 687 42.19 11.26 -10.02
C MET A 687 42.85 10.06 -9.34
N PHE A 688 44.16 9.90 -9.55
CA PHE A 688 44.91 8.77 -9.00
C PHE A 688 46.13 9.25 -8.22
N ILE A 689 46.20 8.84 -6.95
CA ILE A 689 47.34 9.10 -6.09
C ILE A 689 48.09 7.80 -5.88
N LYS A 690 49.41 7.83 -6.06
CA LYS A 690 50.27 6.66 -5.84
C LYS A 690 51.21 6.93 -4.66
N PHE A 691 51.21 6.02 -3.69
CA PHE A 691 52.19 5.99 -2.61
C PHE A 691 53.15 4.82 -2.84
N ILE A 692 54.43 5.05 -2.57
CA ILE A 692 55.48 4.04 -2.66
C ILE A 692 56.31 4.11 -1.38
N VAL A 693 56.39 3.00 -0.65
CA VAL A 693 57.27 2.82 0.49
C VAL A 693 58.49 2.03 0.06
N ASP A 694 59.67 2.58 0.30
CA ASP A 694 60.94 1.94 -0.06
C ASP A 694 61.17 0.68 0.79
N LYS A 695 61.34 -0.45 0.11
CA LYS A 695 61.57 -1.77 0.72
C LYS A 695 62.98 -2.29 0.50
N SER A 696 63.87 -1.50 -0.11
CA SER A 696 65.22 -1.94 -0.48
C SER A 696 66.03 -2.47 0.71
N ASP A 697 65.74 -1.96 1.92
CA ASP A 697 66.40 -2.36 3.17
C ASP A 697 65.64 -3.49 3.93
N LEU A 698 64.75 -4.24 3.29
CA LEU A 698 64.11 -5.43 3.88
C LEU A 698 64.75 -6.68 3.29
N PRO A 699 65.14 -7.68 4.11
CA PRO A 699 65.58 -8.96 3.58
C PRO A 699 64.45 -9.60 2.76
N THR A 700 64.75 -9.96 1.51
CA THR A 700 63.84 -10.67 0.58
C THR A 700 63.50 -12.06 1.06
#